data_AF-A0A210Q2G0-F1
#
_entry.id   AF-A0A210Q2G0-F1
#
_cell.length_a   1.000
_cell.length_b   1.000
_cell.length_c   1.000
_cell.angle_alpha   90.00
_cell.angle_beta   90.00
_cell.angle_gamma   90.00
#
_symmetry.space_group_name_H-M   'P 1'
#
loop_
_entity.id
_entity.type
_entity.pdbx_description
1 polymer ?
#
loop_
_entity_poly.entity_id
_entity_poly.type
_entity_poly.pdbx_seq_one_letter_code
_entity_poly.pdbx_strand_id
1 'polypeptide(L)'
;MTVEQPALHQRCHTQPKSAEENYVYAQIKEITGIDDERVIRRAITACQDRDGKYEIENVVTMLLGDDFVNPALKKKSGVTAVPSIVVQEDAATDLKSGTTTVDARPRSTPADRETTTQGTQEAGTQGATARKSDLTNENASGSDQLQKAIVASLQDTQGILGGQVSREEQDISRVLEQSLAESKAGTKRKRGDIWFVDPLNPHERKRQEECPVGLKNVGNTCWFSAVIQSLFHIRRFRHLVLNFHSPNESSQGNGAESRNLRFMTELRYLFGLMIGSHKKYVDPSKAVEILKEAFSSSPSSSGVGESQQDVSEFQHKLLEWLEDAFKADTSCPSSPEQKDSAEGDTNMKKMKNPMVELFYGQYRAEGTNEGKGFSNDETFGQFPLQVNGFRDVHESLEAATAPGVIETISSNTTQTSGQELWFTRLPPVLTFELSRFQFNQQLGRPEKIHNKIEFPQVIYMDRYMCCNKIETRHRREQVKKLREELSILNTKLNKFNHYGSGSKKVPLQDVLSYALEFAQSKPDHISSLPQDVEMESPKPQSDMSMATESSPVKSPGTDVTMTPATPPRPHRTAGVTSSPAPRHITDGELQVLQDCLHRWRTEVEQDVRELQDNINILEDNVNRMYSDEAMQRYPYQLHAVLVHEGQAASGHYWAYIYNTAKDRWLKFNDITVSEASWDELAKESVGGYHNASAYCLMYVDKSQLQQTDLVDIELVGKDLDSLPKDLKESVILDNKKFEEEILDWDSEQARKAAGESVAAAEHKPGASTSTVATQTATVFYPAVHASLSVGDTAEAVASVVDHESFSAKDPEPALVRVIESELKRVEQVVRSLHSKLPMEDPRLQHPVVYLTACRADKRVCHRIMCEQVAYCGLLDTEERYKALKNTALRIDNMSDKSDRDQSLLWHEKYDKFRKLVYWFVQGVRYYNEENYEKAMSYFLHIYEHNQKLLSEFGPEGGLSKKLVSYYRRHCMLKLNNMMAARFQDQDDVTDTLHVMNTQMLPCLQPMTHSSSQEDMSAMEVVREKWCAFLGQEIGARKIEKLQDFMSKLFDPPSETRPPALQTVQMQDLRDLYRQYVNVIDSAVNSGSVEKALECQ
;
A
#
# COMPACT_ATOMS: atom_id res chain seq x y z
N MET A 1 4.59 -40.08 -0.30
CA MET A 1 4.55 -41.22 0.65
C MET A 1 3.38 -40.99 1.59
N THR A 2 2.65 -42.04 1.97
CA THR A 2 1.61 -41.95 3.00
C THR A 2 2.22 -41.93 4.40
N VAL A 3 1.57 -41.23 5.33
CA VAL A 3 1.81 -41.30 6.77
C VAL A 3 0.45 -41.43 7.45
N GLU A 4 0.30 -42.43 8.32
CA GLU A 4 -0.96 -42.76 8.97
C GLU A 4 -1.24 -41.83 10.16
N GLN A 5 -2.51 -41.49 10.39
CA GLN A 5 -2.96 -40.87 11.64
C GLN A 5 -3.49 -41.95 12.60
N PRO A 6 -3.22 -41.85 13.93
CA PRO A 6 -3.67 -42.84 14.90
C PRO A 6 -5.17 -42.70 15.20
N ALA A 7 -5.87 -43.84 15.28
CA ALA A 7 -7.32 -43.87 15.50
C ALA A 7 -7.71 -43.49 16.95
N LEU A 8 -8.59 -42.49 17.08
CA LEU A 8 -9.28 -42.19 18.34
C LEU A 8 -10.12 -43.39 18.77
N HIS A 9 -9.99 -43.80 20.03
CA HIS A 9 -10.69 -44.95 20.58
C HIS A 9 -12.13 -44.59 20.98
N GLN A 10 -13.12 -45.27 20.40
CA GLN A 10 -14.51 -45.22 20.87
C GLN A 10 -14.61 -45.65 22.34
N ARG A 11 -15.18 -44.79 23.18
CA ARG A 11 -15.67 -45.13 24.52
C ARG A 11 -17.06 -44.54 24.71
N CYS A 12 -18.04 -45.40 24.92
CA CYS A 12 -19.41 -45.01 25.25
C CYS A 12 -19.52 -44.82 26.78
N HIS A 13 -20.01 -43.66 27.24
CA HIS A 13 -19.98 -43.26 28.65
C HIS A 13 -21.34 -43.43 29.33
N THR A 14 -21.42 -44.22 30.40
CA THR A 14 -22.53 -44.21 31.38
C THR A 14 -22.37 -43.06 32.39
N GLN A 15 -23.46 -42.62 33.05
CA GLN A 15 -23.45 -41.57 34.10
C GLN A 15 -22.19 -41.60 35.00
N PRO A 16 -21.34 -40.56 34.98
CA PRO A 16 -20.04 -40.62 35.66
C PRO A 16 -20.13 -40.32 37.16
N LYS A 17 -19.13 -40.75 37.92
CA LYS A 17 -18.88 -40.22 39.27
C LYS A 17 -18.17 -38.87 39.15
N SER A 18 -18.33 -37.98 40.13
CA SER A 18 -18.04 -36.53 40.01
C SER A 18 -16.61 -36.12 39.61
N ALA A 19 -15.62 -37.03 39.60
CA ALA A 19 -14.30 -36.78 39.03
C ALA A 19 -14.25 -36.90 37.49
N GLU A 20 -15.05 -37.79 36.91
CA GLU A 20 -15.09 -38.07 35.47
C GLU A 20 -15.97 -37.06 34.70
N GLU A 21 -17.03 -36.52 35.33
CA GLU A 21 -17.83 -35.44 34.74
C GLU A 21 -16.95 -34.25 34.33
N ASN A 22 -16.04 -33.82 35.22
CA ASN A 22 -15.15 -32.68 34.98
C ASN A 22 -14.18 -32.91 33.81
N TYR A 23 -13.77 -34.15 33.56
CA TYR A 23 -12.87 -34.48 32.44
C TYR A 23 -13.62 -34.44 31.10
N VAL A 24 -14.79 -35.09 31.01
CA VAL A 24 -15.62 -35.05 29.80
C VAL A 24 -16.10 -33.62 29.52
N TYR A 25 -16.44 -32.86 30.57
CA TYR A 25 -16.76 -31.45 30.48
C TYR A 25 -15.61 -30.62 29.89
N ALA A 26 -14.39 -30.81 30.39
CA ALA A 26 -13.21 -30.12 29.90
C ALA A 26 -12.93 -30.43 28.41
N GLN A 27 -13.08 -31.69 27.98
CA GLN A 27 -12.92 -32.05 26.57
C GLN A 27 -13.99 -31.42 25.67
N ILE A 28 -15.27 -31.43 26.07
CA ILE A 28 -16.32 -30.78 25.28
C ILE A 28 -16.09 -29.27 25.20
N LYS A 29 -15.65 -28.63 26.29
CA LYS A 29 -15.28 -27.21 26.32
C LYS A 29 -14.07 -26.92 25.42
N GLU A 30 -13.04 -27.76 25.43
CA GLU A 30 -11.85 -27.63 24.57
C GLU A 30 -12.18 -27.79 23.08
N ILE A 31 -13.08 -28.70 22.72
CA ILE A 31 -13.49 -28.97 21.34
C ILE A 31 -14.48 -27.93 20.80
N THR A 32 -15.45 -27.48 21.61
CA THR A 32 -16.53 -26.56 21.17
C THR A 32 -16.24 -25.08 21.44
N GLY A 33 -15.32 -24.76 22.35
CA GLY A 33 -15.09 -23.39 22.82
C GLY A 33 -16.22 -22.80 23.68
N ILE A 34 -17.20 -23.61 24.10
CA ILE A 34 -18.35 -23.15 24.90
C ILE A 34 -17.99 -23.17 26.38
N ASP A 35 -18.07 -21.99 27.01
CA ASP A 35 -17.70 -21.79 28.41
C ASP A 35 -18.83 -22.09 29.42
N ASP A 36 -20.11 -22.04 29.01
CA ASP A 36 -21.27 -22.19 29.91
C ASP A 36 -21.61 -23.66 30.22
N GLU A 37 -21.37 -24.04 31.47
CA GLU A 37 -21.60 -25.37 32.01
C GLU A 37 -23.06 -25.83 31.95
N ARG A 38 -24.02 -24.90 31.97
CA ARG A 38 -25.45 -25.21 31.89
C ARG A 38 -25.86 -25.61 30.48
N VAL A 39 -25.18 -25.09 29.45
CA VAL A 39 -25.45 -25.41 28.04
C VAL A 39 -24.90 -26.80 27.73
N ILE A 40 -23.63 -27.05 28.04
CA ILE A 40 -22.99 -28.37 27.81
C ILE A 40 -23.66 -29.48 28.62
N ARG A 41 -23.94 -29.30 29.93
CA ARG A 41 -24.68 -30.32 30.72
C ARG A 41 -26.07 -30.63 30.13
N ARG A 42 -26.73 -29.63 29.53
CA ARG A 42 -28.05 -29.80 28.89
C ARG A 42 -27.97 -30.53 27.55
N ALA A 43 -26.94 -30.28 26.74
CA ALA A 43 -26.67 -31.05 25.53
C ALA A 43 -26.28 -32.51 25.85
N ILE A 44 -25.42 -32.74 26.84
CA ILE A 44 -25.12 -34.10 27.37
C ILE A 44 -26.42 -34.82 27.76
N THR A 45 -27.34 -34.16 28.46
CA THR A 45 -28.63 -34.75 28.86
C THR A 45 -29.55 -35.01 27.67
N ALA A 46 -29.49 -34.19 26.61
CA ALA A 46 -30.29 -34.35 25.40
C ALA A 46 -29.78 -35.47 24.46
N CYS A 47 -28.48 -35.78 24.53
CA CYS A 47 -27.84 -36.88 23.79
C CYS A 47 -27.80 -38.21 24.56
N GLN A 48 -28.49 -38.33 25.70
CA GLN A 48 -28.54 -39.57 26.47
C GLN A 48 -29.56 -40.57 25.91
N ASP A 49 -29.14 -41.83 25.79
CA ASP A 49 -29.99 -42.97 25.43
C ASP A 49 -30.87 -43.43 26.61
N ARG A 50 -31.67 -44.47 26.40
CA ARG A 50 -32.58 -45.02 27.41
C ARG A 50 -31.88 -45.69 28.60
N ASP A 51 -30.59 -46.01 28.48
CA ASP A 51 -29.75 -46.55 29.55
C ASP A 51 -28.90 -45.46 30.25
N GLY A 52 -29.06 -44.19 29.87
CA GLY A 52 -28.29 -43.06 30.41
C GLY A 52 -26.85 -42.97 29.89
N LYS A 53 -26.58 -43.53 28.70
CA LYS A 53 -25.29 -43.41 28.00
C LYS A 53 -25.34 -42.31 26.95
N TYR A 54 -24.20 -41.69 26.66
CA TYR A 54 -24.06 -40.74 25.56
C TYR A 54 -22.68 -40.87 24.89
N GLU A 55 -22.59 -40.36 23.68
CA GLU A 55 -21.35 -40.24 22.91
C GLU A 55 -20.99 -38.76 22.75
N ILE A 56 -19.72 -38.43 23.02
CA ILE A 56 -19.22 -37.05 23.05
C ILE A 56 -19.37 -36.38 21.67
N GLU A 57 -19.19 -37.13 20.59
CA GLU A 57 -19.33 -36.66 19.21
C GLU A 57 -20.75 -36.17 18.87
N ASN A 58 -21.78 -36.85 19.37
CA ASN A 58 -23.18 -36.42 19.23
C ASN A 58 -23.47 -35.15 20.05
N VAL A 59 -22.86 -35.00 21.23
CA VAL A 59 -22.98 -33.78 22.07
C VAL A 59 -22.28 -32.59 21.40
N VAL A 60 -21.06 -32.79 20.90
CA VAL A 60 -20.29 -31.77 20.16
C VAL A 60 -21.05 -31.34 18.91
N THR A 61 -21.60 -32.28 18.14
CA THR A 61 -22.42 -32.00 16.94
C THR A 61 -23.68 -31.21 17.29
N MET A 62 -24.38 -31.56 18.37
CA MET A 62 -25.57 -30.81 18.84
C MET A 62 -25.23 -29.39 19.32
N LEU A 63 -24.03 -29.18 19.87
CA LEU A 63 -23.57 -27.87 20.35
C LEU A 63 -23.03 -26.96 19.23
N LEU A 64 -22.57 -27.54 18.11
CA LEU A 64 -22.02 -26.81 16.96
C LEU A 64 -23.02 -26.62 15.81
N GLY A 65 -24.22 -27.23 15.89
CA GLY A 65 -25.30 -27.04 14.92
C GLY A 65 -26.16 -25.79 15.20
N ASP A 66 -26.53 -25.07 14.13
CA ASP A 66 -27.22 -23.77 14.20
C ASP A 66 -28.53 -23.75 15.01
N ASP A 67 -29.25 -24.87 15.08
CA ASP A 67 -30.56 -24.98 15.75
C ASP A 67 -30.53 -24.71 17.27
N PHE A 68 -29.37 -24.84 17.95
CA PHE A 68 -29.32 -24.75 19.41
C PHE A 68 -29.24 -23.31 19.96
N VAL A 69 -28.96 -22.31 19.10
CA VAL A 69 -28.62 -20.94 19.55
C VAL A 69 -29.84 -20.00 19.57
N ASN A 70 -30.98 -20.33 18.94
CA ASN A 70 -32.07 -19.36 18.76
C ASN A 70 -33.50 -19.86 19.11
N PRO A 71 -33.84 -20.03 20.41
CA PRO A 71 -35.16 -20.52 20.86
C PRO A 71 -36.35 -19.56 20.64
N ALA A 72 -36.16 -18.41 19.99
CA ALA A 72 -37.00 -17.22 20.19
C ALA A 72 -37.86 -16.77 18.98
N LEU A 73 -37.89 -17.51 17.86
CA LEU A 73 -38.52 -17.01 16.61
C LEU A 73 -39.47 -17.94 15.84
N LYS A 74 -40.07 -18.97 16.47
CA LYS A 74 -41.17 -19.77 15.87
C LYS A 74 -42.45 -19.78 16.73
N LYS A 75 -43.25 -18.71 16.63
CA LYS A 75 -44.66 -18.65 17.10
C LYS A 75 -45.57 -17.95 16.09
N LYS A 76 -46.06 -18.70 15.09
CA LYS A 76 -47.33 -18.47 14.36
C LYS A 76 -47.63 -19.67 13.44
N SER A 77 -48.91 -19.84 13.08
CA SER A 77 -49.47 -20.79 12.09
C SER A 77 -48.92 -22.23 12.12
N GLY A 78 -49.72 -23.16 12.64
CA GLY A 78 -49.62 -24.59 12.31
C GLY A 78 -50.88 -25.08 11.59
N VAL A 79 -51.18 -26.38 11.75
CA VAL A 79 -52.42 -27.12 11.34
C VAL A 79 -52.35 -27.86 9.99
N THR A 80 -52.54 -29.20 10.07
CA THR A 80 -52.85 -30.19 9.00
C THR A 80 -51.79 -30.51 7.92
N ALA A 81 -51.63 -31.76 7.43
CA ALA A 81 -52.29 -33.03 7.79
C ALA A 81 -51.54 -34.32 7.32
N VAL A 82 -51.31 -35.27 8.27
CA VAL A 82 -51.48 -36.76 8.27
C VAL A 82 -51.09 -37.67 7.03
N PRO A 83 -50.96 -39.03 7.15
CA PRO A 83 -49.80 -39.76 6.59
C PRO A 83 -50.12 -41.05 5.77
N SER A 84 -49.09 -41.86 5.43
CA SER A 84 -49.05 -43.36 5.48
C SER A 84 -47.61 -43.87 5.18
N ILE A 85 -46.94 -44.74 5.95
CA ILE A 85 -47.08 -46.21 6.23
C ILE A 85 -46.41 -47.12 5.15
N VAL A 86 -45.84 -48.28 5.58
CA VAL A 86 -45.25 -49.46 4.86
C VAL A 86 -43.69 -49.51 4.88
N VAL A 87 -42.90 -50.51 5.38
CA VAL A 87 -42.93 -52.02 5.48
C VAL A 87 -42.20 -52.70 4.29
N GLN A 88 -41.27 -53.68 4.35
CA GLN A 88 -40.59 -54.55 5.36
C GLN A 88 -39.36 -55.24 4.65
N GLU A 89 -38.37 -55.98 5.21
CA GLU A 89 -37.79 -56.30 6.56
C GLU A 89 -36.37 -56.96 6.36
N ASP A 90 -35.70 -57.41 7.43
CA ASP A 90 -34.63 -58.47 7.51
C ASP A 90 -33.23 -58.29 6.84
N ALA A 91 -32.14 -59.01 7.20
CA ALA A 91 -31.61 -59.69 8.42
C ALA A 91 -30.16 -60.25 8.08
N ALA A 92 -29.39 -61.11 8.79
CA ALA A 92 -29.46 -61.87 10.06
C ALA A 92 -28.05 -62.39 10.51
N THR A 93 -27.84 -62.76 11.80
CA THR A 93 -27.00 -63.89 12.35
C THR A 93 -25.46 -64.00 12.11
N ASP A 94 -24.61 -64.62 12.97
CA ASP A 94 -24.59 -64.84 14.44
C ASP A 94 -23.30 -65.56 14.96
N LEU A 95 -22.94 -65.42 16.26
CA LEU A 95 -22.19 -66.39 17.15
C LEU A 95 -20.74 -66.86 16.79
N LYS A 96 -19.88 -67.51 17.63
CA LYS A 96 -19.50 -67.61 19.09
C LYS A 96 -18.30 -68.61 19.22
N SER A 97 -17.54 -68.86 20.31
CA SER A 97 -16.96 -68.05 21.43
C SER A 97 -16.21 -68.96 22.46
N GLY A 98 -14.96 -68.66 22.90
CA GLY A 98 -14.25 -69.33 24.04
C GLY A 98 -12.78 -69.75 23.75
N THR A 99 -11.89 -70.10 24.71
CA THR A 99 -11.95 -70.13 26.20
C THR A 99 -10.53 -70.09 26.85
N THR A 100 -10.45 -69.92 28.18
CA THR A 100 -9.32 -69.55 29.08
C THR A 100 -8.11 -70.49 29.27
N THR A 101 -6.97 -69.93 29.69
CA THR A 101 -6.01 -70.53 30.67
C THR A 101 -5.15 -69.47 31.43
N VAL A 102 -4.10 -69.83 32.22
CA VAL A 102 -3.84 -69.26 33.57
C VAL A 102 -2.35 -69.21 34.03
N ASP A 103 -1.94 -68.13 34.75
CA ASP A 103 -0.79 -67.90 35.68
C ASP A 103 0.70 -68.11 35.22
N ALA A 104 1.77 -67.54 35.84
CA ALA A 104 2.03 -67.25 37.27
C ALA A 104 3.04 -66.10 37.61
N ARG A 105 3.36 -65.93 38.92
CA ARG A 105 4.20 -64.92 39.64
C ARG A 105 5.09 -65.64 40.71
N PRO A 106 5.76 -65.04 41.75
CA PRO A 106 6.01 -63.65 42.21
C PRO A 106 7.55 -63.33 42.29
N ARG A 107 8.31 -62.84 43.31
CA ARG A 107 8.29 -62.26 44.72
C ARG A 107 9.75 -61.75 45.02
N SER A 108 10.18 -60.99 46.05
CA SER A 108 9.70 -59.76 46.75
C SER A 108 10.66 -59.27 47.89
N THR A 109 10.86 -57.94 48.07
CA THR A 109 11.10 -57.22 49.37
C THR A 109 12.44 -57.45 50.16
N PRO A 110 12.73 -56.84 51.35
CA PRO A 110 13.04 -55.39 51.55
C PRO A 110 14.16 -55.04 52.60
N ALA A 111 14.52 -53.74 52.69
CA ALA A 111 14.89 -52.90 53.88
C ALA A 111 16.07 -53.23 54.88
N ASP A 112 16.57 -52.13 55.47
CA ASP A 112 17.32 -51.91 56.74
C ASP A 112 18.72 -52.54 57.01
N ARG A 113 19.78 -51.69 57.04
CA ARG A 113 20.61 -51.40 58.26
C ARG A 113 21.66 -50.28 58.12
N GLU A 114 22.31 -49.95 59.26
CA GLU A 114 23.15 -48.76 59.55
C GLU A 114 24.68 -49.01 59.44
N THR A 115 25.50 -48.03 59.90
CA THR A 115 26.89 -48.15 60.44
C THR A 115 28.06 -48.48 59.47
N THR A 116 29.28 -47.89 59.53
CA THR A 116 29.85 -46.70 60.24
C THR A 116 31.24 -46.29 59.69
N THR A 117 31.66 -45.01 59.87
CA THR A 117 33.07 -44.50 60.06
C THR A 117 34.15 -44.78 58.98
N GLN A 118 35.27 -44.03 58.85
CA GLN A 118 35.76 -42.72 59.34
C GLN A 118 36.89 -42.23 58.40
N GLY A 119 37.29 -40.94 58.43
CA GLY A 119 38.39 -40.48 57.57
C GLY A 119 38.83 -39.00 57.59
N THR A 120 38.75 -38.29 58.72
CA THR A 120 39.57 -37.09 59.07
C THR A 120 39.54 -35.89 58.07
N GLN A 121 38.82 -34.78 58.34
CA GLN A 121 39.25 -33.61 59.16
C GLN A 121 40.58 -32.94 58.72
N GLU A 122 40.82 -31.62 58.82
CA GLU A 122 40.01 -30.37 58.95
C GLU A 122 41.03 -29.19 58.79
N ALA A 123 40.71 -27.91 58.53
CA ALA A 123 39.49 -27.16 58.21
C ALA A 123 39.90 -26.07 57.16
N GLY A 124 39.32 -24.87 56.98
CA GLY A 124 38.17 -24.15 57.55
C GLY A 124 38.19 -22.68 57.06
N THR A 125 37.22 -22.21 56.28
CA THR A 125 35.96 -21.57 56.73
C THR A 125 36.02 -20.04 56.88
N GLN A 126 35.49 -19.34 55.88
CA GLN A 126 34.71 -18.08 55.95
C GLN A 126 34.25 -17.73 54.52
N GLY A 127 32.99 -17.42 54.19
CA GLY A 127 31.76 -17.38 54.99
C GLY A 127 30.70 -16.57 54.21
N ALA A 128 29.94 -17.16 53.29
CA ALA A 128 28.68 -17.88 53.53
C ALA A 128 27.53 -17.00 54.07
N THR A 129 26.50 -16.80 53.25
CA THR A 129 25.09 -17.19 53.57
C THR A 129 24.26 -17.18 52.29
N ALA A 130 23.08 -17.82 52.32
CA ALA A 130 22.31 -18.17 51.13
C ALA A 130 20.80 -18.18 51.42
N ARG A 131 19.97 -18.37 50.39
CA ARG A 131 18.76 -19.21 50.50
C ARG A 131 18.30 -19.79 49.16
N LYS A 132 17.77 -21.01 49.23
CA LYS A 132 16.95 -21.62 48.18
C LYS A 132 15.52 -21.06 48.22
N SER A 133 14.86 -21.13 47.08
CA SER A 133 13.46 -21.56 47.00
C SER A 133 13.37 -22.73 46.01
N ASP A 134 12.38 -23.60 46.18
CA ASP A 134 12.13 -24.79 45.37
C ASP A 134 10.76 -24.64 44.69
N LEU A 135 10.54 -25.28 43.52
CA LEU A 135 9.22 -25.63 43.00
C LEU A 135 9.32 -26.47 41.70
N THR A 136 8.48 -27.49 41.63
CA THR A 136 8.34 -28.44 40.50
C THR A 136 7.54 -27.86 39.33
N ASN A 137 7.87 -28.25 38.09
CA ASN A 137 6.87 -28.32 37.02
C ASN A 137 7.25 -29.36 35.93
N GLU A 138 6.49 -30.45 35.82
CA GLU A 138 6.59 -31.39 34.69
C GLU A 138 5.63 -30.98 33.58
N ASN A 139 6.09 -30.11 32.68
CA ASN A 139 5.60 -29.99 31.29
C ASN A 139 6.48 -29.01 30.51
N ALA A 140 7.47 -29.55 29.80
CA ALA A 140 8.26 -28.82 28.80
C ALA A 140 8.50 -29.76 27.61
N SER A 141 8.19 -29.29 26.39
CA SER A 141 8.38 -30.12 25.21
C SER A 141 9.86 -30.26 24.86
N GLY A 142 10.23 -31.31 24.12
CA GLY A 142 11.62 -31.49 23.66
C GLY A 142 12.16 -30.32 22.81
N SER A 143 11.27 -29.51 22.23
CA SER A 143 11.62 -28.29 21.50
C SER A 143 12.36 -27.29 22.39
N ASP A 144 11.89 -27.05 23.62
CA ASP A 144 12.45 -26.00 24.48
C ASP A 144 13.88 -26.32 24.97
N GLN A 145 14.21 -27.60 25.11
CA GLN A 145 15.56 -28.03 25.49
C GLN A 145 16.53 -27.94 24.30
N LEU A 146 16.09 -28.37 23.11
CA LEU A 146 16.88 -28.22 21.88
C LEU A 146 17.11 -26.73 21.56
N GLN A 147 16.09 -25.90 21.70
CA GLN A 147 16.15 -24.47 21.42
C GLN A 147 17.02 -23.71 22.44
N LYS A 148 17.02 -24.12 23.72
CA LYS A 148 18.01 -23.64 24.72
C LYS A 148 19.43 -24.11 24.43
N ALA A 149 19.63 -25.33 23.95
CA ALA A 149 20.95 -25.82 23.54
C ALA A 149 21.51 -25.07 22.32
N ILE A 150 20.65 -24.75 21.34
CA ILE A 150 21.01 -23.92 20.18
C ILE A 150 21.36 -22.49 20.61
N VAL A 151 20.56 -21.87 21.48
CA VAL A 151 20.85 -20.52 22.01
C VAL A 151 22.15 -20.49 22.82
N ALA A 152 22.43 -21.51 23.65
CA ALA A 152 23.71 -21.61 24.37
C ALA A 152 24.89 -21.76 23.40
N SER A 153 24.78 -22.63 22.39
CA SER A 153 25.82 -22.83 21.38
C SER A 153 26.09 -21.59 20.51
N LEU A 154 25.08 -20.74 20.29
CA LEU A 154 25.21 -19.45 19.61
C LEU A 154 25.82 -18.35 20.51
N GLN A 155 25.68 -18.46 21.83
CA GLN A 155 26.31 -17.55 22.79
C GLN A 155 27.79 -17.89 23.01
N ASP A 156 28.14 -19.18 23.14
CA ASP A 156 29.54 -19.62 23.26
C ASP A 156 30.40 -19.27 22.03
N THR A 157 29.79 -19.11 20.85
CA THR A 157 30.50 -18.68 19.62
C THR A 157 30.74 -17.17 19.52
N GLN A 158 30.05 -16.33 20.31
CA GLN A 158 30.29 -14.88 20.35
C GLN A 158 31.43 -14.45 21.29
N GLY A 159 32.03 -15.39 22.04
CA GLY A 159 33.00 -15.10 23.09
C GLY A 159 34.45 -14.81 22.66
N ILE A 160 34.84 -15.00 21.40
CA ILE A 160 36.26 -14.99 20.98
C ILE A 160 36.52 -14.06 19.79
N LEU A 161 37.18 -12.93 20.09
CA LEU A 161 37.85 -11.99 19.16
C LEU A 161 36.97 -11.36 18.06
N GLY A 162 36.48 -10.15 18.32
CA GLY A 162 35.64 -9.41 17.37
C GLY A 162 36.39 -8.82 16.16
N GLY A 163 35.76 -8.89 14.98
CA GLY A 163 36.20 -8.21 13.76
C GLY A 163 35.24 -8.40 12.59
N GLN A 164 34.51 -7.32 12.24
CA GLN A 164 33.71 -7.13 11.01
C GLN A 164 32.95 -8.35 10.43
N VAL A 165 31.68 -8.48 10.81
CA VAL A 165 30.68 -9.34 10.14
C VAL A 165 30.57 -8.99 8.65
N SER A 166 30.43 -9.97 7.76
CA SER A 166 30.23 -9.73 6.32
C SER A 166 28.88 -9.04 6.05
N ARG A 167 28.81 -8.26 4.97
CA ARG A 167 27.54 -7.69 4.48
C ARG A 167 26.52 -8.78 4.17
N GLU A 168 26.99 -9.91 3.64
CA GLU A 168 26.16 -11.08 3.31
C GLU A 168 25.62 -11.74 4.59
N GLU A 169 26.42 -11.84 5.65
CA GLU A 169 25.98 -12.37 6.95
C GLU A 169 24.99 -11.41 7.66
N GLN A 170 25.17 -10.09 7.49
CA GLN A 170 24.22 -9.09 7.98
C GLN A 170 22.88 -9.16 7.22
N ASP A 171 22.90 -9.35 5.91
CA ASP A 171 21.68 -9.47 5.11
C ASP A 171 20.99 -10.84 5.34
N ILE A 172 21.73 -11.94 5.52
CA ILE A 172 21.20 -13.25 5.96
C ILE A 172 20.56 -13.14 7.35
N SER A 173 21.23 -12.47 8.29
CA SER A 173 20.70 -12.24 9.63
C SER A 173 19.42 -11.40 9.58
N ARG A 174 19.38 -10.35 8.77
CA ARG A 174 18.19 -9.50 8.57
C ARG A 174 17.03 -10.28 7.94
N VAL A 175 17.28 -11.15 6.97
CA VAL A 175 16.25 -12.02 6.37
C VAL A 175 15.72 -13.06 7.37
N LEU A 176 16.59 -13.64 8.20
CA LEU A 176 16.18 -14.56 9.27
C LEU A 176 15.38 -13.85 10.38
N GLU A 177 15.82 -12.66 10.80
CA GLU A 177 15.07 -11.81 11.73
C GLU A 177 13.71 -11.37 11.14
N GLN A 178 13.64 -11.09 9.84
CA GLN A 178 12.40 -10.73 9.15
C GLN A 178 11.44 -11.94 9.04
N SER A 179 11.94 -13.15 8.76
CA SER A 179 11.16 -14.41 8.86
C SER A 179 10.70 -14.73 10.29
N LEU A 180 11.52 -14.45 11.30
CA LEU A 180 11.17 -14.60 12.72
C LEU A 180 10.19 -13.51 13.20
N ALA A 181 10.25 -12.32 12.61
CA ALA A 181 9.29 -11.25 12.81
C ALA A 181 7.94 -11.62 12.16
N GLU A 182 7.91 -12.10 10.92
CA GLU A 182 6.68 -12.53 10.24
C GLU A 182 5.97 -13.69 10.96
N SER A 183 6.73 -14.67 11.46
CA SER A 183 6.17 -15.80 12.22
C SER A 183 5.66 -15.41 13.62
N LYS A 184 6.04 -14.24 14.16
CA LYS A 184 5.41 -13.62 15.35
C LYS A 184 4.31 -12.61 15.02
N ALA A 185 4.46 -11.87 13.93
CA ALA A 185 3.49 -10.91 13.40
C ALA A 185 2.23 -11.59 12.87
N GLY A 186 2.29 -12.92 12.65
CA GLY A 186 1.16 -13.85 12.67
C GLY A 186 0.39 -13.90 14.01
N THR A 187 0.16 -12.75 14.65
CA THR A 187 -0.82 -12.60 15.72
C THR A 187 -2.17 -13.06 15.18
N LYS A 188 -2.79 -14.04 15.84
CA LYS A 188 -4.08 -14.63 15.45
C LYS A 188 -5.15 -13.53 15.36
N ARG A 189 -5.39 -13.00 14.16
CA ARG A 189 -6.50 -12.07 13.89
C ARG A 189 -7.79 -12.75 14.33
N LYS A 190 -8.58 -12.08 15.19
CA LYS A 190 -9.84 -12.65 15.65
C LYS A 190 -10.80 -12.78 14.46
N ARG A 191 -11.49 -13.92 14.39
CA ARG A 191 -12.55 -14.17 13.40
C ARG A 191 -13.71 -13.20 13.71
N GLY A 192 -13.82 -12.09 12.99
CA GLY A 192 -14.92 -11.13 13.17
C GLY A 192 -14.67 -9.65 12.84
N ASP A 193 -13.43 -9.20 12.64
CA ASP A 193 -13.18 -7.77 12.30
C ASP A 193 -13.69 -7.46 10.88
N ILE A 194 -14.72 -6.61 10.79
CA ILE A 194 -15.48 -6.35 9.56
C ILE A 194 -14.65 -5.47 8.60
N TRP A 195 -14.23 -6.05 7.48
CA TRP A 195 -13.80 -5.29 6.31
C TRP A 195 -14.98 -4.51 5.72
N PHE A 196 -14.87 -3.18 5.73
CA PHE A 196 -15.81 -2.22 5.14
C PHE A 196 -17.25 -2.23 5.71
N VAL A 197 -17.64 -1.12 6.33
CA VAL A 197 -19.05 -0.82 6.63
C VAL A 197 -19.64 -0.05 5.44
N ASP A 198 -20.66 -0.62 4.80
CA ASP A 198 -21.39 0.01 3.69
C ASP A 198 -21.97 1.37 4.14
N PRO A 199 -21.65 2.51 3.47
CA PRO A 199 -22.12 3.83 3.90
C PRO A 199 -23.64 3.91 3.97
N LEU A 200 -24.16 4.14 5.18
CA LEU A 200 -25.60 4.20 5.44
C LEU A 200 -26.30 5.27 4.58
N ASN A 201 -25.60 6.36 4.28
CA ASN A 201 -26.05 7.44 3.41
C ASN A 201 -25.96 7.04 1.92
N PRO A 202 -27.08 6.89 1.18
CA PRO A 202 -27.05 6.50 -0.22
C PRO A 202 -26.36 7.53 -1.13
N HIS A 203 -26.35 8.81 -0.78
CA HIS A 203 -25.67 9.87 -1.55
C HIS A 203 -24.16 9.66 -1.63
N GLU A 204 -23.52 9.09 -0.60
CA GLU A 204 -22.09 8.76 -0.59
C GLU A 204 -21.74 7.55 -1.49
N ARG A 205 -22.76 6.75 -1.83
CA ARG A 205 -22.67 5.63 -2.77
C ARG A 205 -23.00 6.03 -4.21
N LYS A 206 -23.36 7.30 -4.47
CA LYS A 206 -23.68 7.79 -5.82
C LYS A 206 -22.40 7.91 -6.67
N ARG A 207 -22.49 7.48 -7.93
CA ARG A 207 -21.43 7.58 -8.93
C ARG A 207 -21.21 9.03 -9.35
N GLN A 208 -19.95 9.42 -9.51
CA GLN A 208 -19.60 10.68 -10.19
C GLN A 208 -19.60 10.47 -11.71
N GLU A 209 -20.01 11.48 -12.47
CA GLU A 209 -20.01 11.42 -13.93
C GLU A 209 -18.60 11.11 -14.47
N GLU A 210 -18.54 10.38 -15.59
CA GLU A 210 -17.32 9.82 -16.21
C GLU A 210 -16.45 8.85 -15.37
N CYS A 211 -16.74 8.61 -14.09
CA CYS A 211 -15.96 7.69 -13.27
C CYS A 211 -16.38 6.22 -13.50
N PRO A 212 -15.45 5.25 -13.65
CA PRO A 212 -15.79 3.83 -13.74
C PRO A 212 -16.39 3.26 -12.44
N VAL A 213 -17.11 2.15 -12.56
CA VAL A 213 -17.78 1.46 -11.44
C VAL A 213 -16.81 0.51 -10.73
N GLY A 214 -16.70 0.63 -9.40
CA GLY A 214 -15.96 -0.33 -8.56
C GLY A 214 -16.73 -1.63 -8.29
N LEU A 215 -16.09 -2.62 -7.67
CA LEU A 215 -16.74 -3.87 -7.25
C LEU A 215 -16.63 -4.06 -5.75
N LYS A 216 -17.74 -4.41 -5.10
CA LYS A 216 -17.75 -4.71 -3.66
C LYS A 216 -17.06 -6.05 -3.39
N ASN A 217 -16.17 -6.08 -2.40
CA ASN A 217 -15.49 -7.31 -1.99
C ASN A 217 -16.42 -8.20 -1.15
N VAL A 218 -16.46 -9.50 -1.44
CA VAL A 218 -17.46 -10.45 -0.90
C VAL A 218 -16.75 -11.51 -0.03
N GLY A 219 -16.17 -11.00 1.06
CA GLY A 219 -15.23 -11.72 1.92
C GLY A 219 -13.80 -11.58 1.42
N ASN A 220 -13.11 -12.71 1.24
CA ASN A 220 -11.74 -12.74 0.70
C ASN A 220 -11.76 -12.95 -0.83
N THR A 221 -12.35 -12.03 -1.61
CA THR A 221 -12.57 -12.21 -3.05
C THR A 221 -12.13 -11.04 -3.94
N CYS A 222 -11.22 -10.19 -3.48
CA CYS A 222 -10.61 -9.12 -4.29
C CYS A 222 -9.87 -9.63 -5.55
N TRP A 223 -9.43 -10.89 -5.58
CA TRP A 223 -8.92 -11.55 -6.79
C TRP A 223 -9.97 -11.58 -7.91
N PHE A 224 -11.26 -11.76 -7.57
CA PHE A 224 -12.37 -11.66 -8.52
C PHE A 224 -12.51 -10.23 -9.03
N SER A 225 -12.48 -9.24 -8.14
CA SER A 225 -12.52 -7.80 -8.50
C SER A 225 -11.43 -7.45 -9.51
N ALA A 226 -10.17 -7.83 -9.23
CA ALA A 226 -9.03 -7.51 -10.07
C ALA A 226 -9.10 -8.15 -11.47
N VAL A 227 -9.43 -9.45 -11.55
CA VAL A 227 -9.55 -10.18 -12.83
C VAL A 227 -10.74 -9.66 -13.65
N ILE A 228 -11.91 -9.49 -13.03
CA ILE A 228 -13.12 -9.05 -13.73
C ILE A 228 -12.99 -7.61 -14.24
N GLN A 229 -12.42 -6.68 -13.45
CA GLN A 229 -12.17 -5.32 -13.94
C GLN A 229 -11.20 -5.31 -15.12
N SER A 230 -10.11 -6.09 -15.04
CA SER A 230 -9.09 -6.17 -16.10
C SER A 230 -9.67 -6.67 -17.43
N LEU A 231 -10.51 -7.71 -17.36
CA LEU A 231 -11.22 -8.27 -18.52
C LEU A 231 -12.33 -7.36 -19.05
N PHE A 232 -13.14 -6.75 -18.17
CA PHE A 232 -14.24 -5.85 -18.55
C PHE A 232 -13.76 -4.64 -19.38
N HIS A 233 -12.58 -4.11 -19.09
CA HIS A 233 -12.03 -2.97 -19.84
C HIS A 233 -11.50 -3.35 -21.23
N ILE A 234 -11.36 -4.64 -21.57
CA ILE A 234 -11.07 -5.09 -22.93
C ILE A 234 -12.35 -4.97 -23.76
N ARG A 235 -12.50 -3.89 -24.55
CA ARG A 235 -13.74 -3.58 -25.30
C ARG A 235 -14.31 -4.79 -26.06
N ARG A 236 -13.44 -5.58 -26.72
CA ARG A 236 -13.85 -6.77 -27.48
C ARG A 236 -14.41 -7.89 -26.58
N PHE A 237 -13.81 -8.14 -25.42
CA PHE A 237 -14.31 -9.11 -24.45
C PHE A 237 -15.68 -8.67 -23.90
N ARG A 238 -15.78 -7.41 -23.47
CA ARG A 238 -17.02 -6.80 -22.97
C ARG A 238 -18.17 -6.94 -23.98
N HIS A 239 -17.91 -6.64 -25.25
CA HIS A 239 -18.89 -6.78 -26.32
C HIS A 239 -19.34 -8.24 -26.54
N LEU A 240 -18.43 -9.22 -26.45
CA LEU A 240 -18.78 -10.65 -26.54
C LEU A 240 -19.68 -11.08 -25.37
N VAL A 241 -19.32 -10.72 -24.13
CA VAL A 241 -20.10 -11.10 -22.93
C VAL A 241 -21.50 -10.47 -22.93
N LEU A 242 -21.62 -9.19 -23.31
CA LEU A 242 -22.92 -8.52 -23.38
C LEU A 242 -23.86 -9.12 -24.45
N ASN A 243 -23.29 -9.51 -25.60
CA ASN A 243 -24.04 -10.09 -26.71
C ASN A 243 -24.09 -11.62 -26.69
N PHE A 244 -23.72 -12.25 -25.57
CA PHE A 244 -23.93 -13.67 -25.34
C PHE A 244 -25.43 -13.97 -25.16
N HIS A 245 -25.92 -15.01 -25.83
CA HIS A 245 -27.29 -15.50 -25.69
C HIS A 245 -27.23 -16.90 -25.08
N SER A 246 -28.02 -17.17 -24.04
CA SER A 246 -28.14 -18.55 -23.55
C SER A 246 -28.95 -19.37 -24.54
N PRO A 247 -28.52 -20.58 -24.92
CA PRO A 247 -29.41 -21.59 -25.47
C PRO A 247 -30.62 -21.80 -24.55
N ASN A 248 -31.80 -22.06 -25.13
CA ASN A 248 -33.08 -22.11 -24.41
C ASN A 248 -33.07 -23.07 -23.21
N GLU A 249 -33.75 -22.69 -22.13
CA GLU A 249 -33.91 -23.45 -20.87
C GLU A 249 -34.53 -24.86 -21.02
N SER A 250 -34.99 -25.23 -22.22
CA SER A 250 -35.58 -26.53 -22.55
C SER A 250 -34.58 -27.70 -22.60
N SER A 251 -33.27 -27.43 -22.54
CA SER A 251 -32.23 -28.47 -22.63
C SER A 251 -31.67 -28.83 -21.26
N GLN A 252 -31.97 -30.04 -20.77
CA GLN A 252 -31.32 -30.62 -19.59
C GLN A 252 -29.87 -31.03 -19.90
N GLY A 253 -28.98 -30.05 -19.95
CA GLY A 253 -27.53 -30.27 -20.02
C GLY A 253 -26.96 -30.85 -18.71
N ASN A 254 -25.68 -31.20 -18.72
CA ASN A 254 -25.00 -31.69 -17.53
C ASN A 254 -24.98 -30.61 -16.42
N GLY A 255 -24.92 -31.04 -15.16
CA GLY A 255 -24.92 -30.12 -14.00
C GLY A 255 -23.76 -29.10 -13.97
N ALA A 256 -22.68 -29.36 -14.72
CA ALA A 256 -21.60 -28.40 -14.95
C ALA A 256 -21.93 -27.39 -16.07
N GLU A 257 -22.47 -27.84 -17.20
CA GLU A 257 -22.87 -26.98 -18.33
C GLU A 257 -23.94 -25.96 -17.90
N SER A 258 -24.94 -26.41 -17.15
CA SER A 258 -25.98 -25.54 -16.56
C SER A 258 -25.40 -24.51 -15.59
N ARG A 259 -24.35 -24.88 -14.83
CA ARG A 259 -23.64 -23.96 -13.91
C ARG A 259 -22.87 -22.89 -14.69
N ASN A 260 -22.15 -23.28 -15.74
CA ASN A 260 -21.40 -22.35 -16.59
C ASN A 260 -22.34 -21.33 -17.25
N LEU A 261 -23.52 -21.77 -17.74
CA LEU A 261 -24.55 -20.89 -18.30
C LEU A 261 -25.17 -19.96 -17.24
N ARG A 262 -25.43 -20.43 -16.01
CA ARG A 262 -25.86 -19.57 -14.87
C ARG A 262 -24.81 -18.50 -14.56
N PHE A 263 -23.54 -18.89 -14.45
CA PHE A 263 -22.43 -17.97 -14.18
C PHE A 263 -22.29 -16.91 -15.29
N MET A 264 -22.34 -17.33 -16.56
CA MET A 264 -22.31 -16.42 -17.71
C MET A 264 -23.47 -15.43 -17.72
N THR A 265 -24.65 -15.88 -17.30
CA THR A 265 -25.85 -15.02 -17.22
C THR A 265 -25.68 -13.93 -16.16
N GLU A 266 -25.22 -14.28 -14.94
CA GLU A 266 -24.96 -13.28 -13.89
C GLU A 266 -23.74 -12.39 -14.22
N LEU A 267 -22.70 -12.90 -14.88
CA LEU A 267 -21.58 -12.09 -15.39
C LEU A 267 -22.03 -11.08 -16.45
N ARG A 268 -22.96 -11.47 -17.34
CA ARG A 268 -23.56 -10.60 -18.35
C ARG A 268 -24.43 -9.50 -17.70
N TYR A 269 -25.19 -9.81 -16.65
CA TYR A 269 -25.89 -8.79 -15.85
C TYR A 269 -24.93 -7.85 -15.11
N LEU A 270 -23.86 -8.39 -14.50
CA LEU A 270 -22.82 -7.60 -13.84
C LEU A 270 -22.17 -6.61 -14.82
N PHE A 271 -21.88 -7.02 -16.05
CA PHE A 271 -21.32 -6.16 -17.10
C PHE A 271 -22.29 -5.04 -17.51
N GLY A 272 -23.60 -5.32 -17.58
CA GLY A 272 -24.61 -4.28 -17.80
C GLY A 272 -24.62 -3.22 -16.69
N LEU A 273 -24.57 -3.66 -15.43
CA LEU A 273 -24.51 -2.78 -14.25
C LEU A 273 -23.20 -1.97 -14.19
N MET A 274 -22.05 -2.57 -14.49
CA MET A 274 -20.75 -1.88 -14.54
C MET A 274 -20.69 -0.78 -15.61
N ILE A 275 -21.49 -0.88 -16.68
CA ILE A 275 -21.67 0.19 -17.67
C ILE A 275 -22.60 1.27 -17.10
N GLY A 276 -23.87 0.93 -16.84
CA GLY A 276 -24.94 1.93 -16.70
C GLY A 276 -25.41 2.25 -15.27
N SER A 277 -24.83 1.66 -14.22
CA SER A 277 -25.30 1.92 -12.85
C SER A 277 -24.98 3.35 -12.38
N HIS A 278 -25.93 3.95 -11.66
CA HIS A 278 -25.79 5.22 -10.93
C HIS A 278 -25.05 5.05 -9.58
N LYS A 279 -24.67 3.82 -9.20
CA LYS A 279 -23.90 3.50 -7.99
C LYS A 279 -22.40 3.55 -8.27
N LYS A 280 -21.61 4.02 -7.29
CA LYS A 280 -20.14 4.07 -7.35
C LYS A 280 -19.51 2.68 -7.48
N TYR A 281 -20.15 1.66 -6.91
CA TYR A 281 -19.76 0.26 -7.01
C TYR A 281 -20.98 -0.65 -7.14
N VAL A 282 -20.78 -1.82 -7.73
CA VAL A 282 -21.78 -2.88 -7.87
C VAL A 282 -21.36 -4.09 -7.04
N ASP A 283 -22.35 -4.86 -6.58
CA ASP A 283 -22.15 -6.05 -5.75
C ASP A 283 -22.05 -7.31 -6.62
N PRO A 284 -20.89 -8.01 -6.67
CA PRO A 284 -20.70 -9.20 -7.50
C PRO A 284 -21.16 -10.50 -6.81
N SER A 285 -21.76 -10.45 -5.61
CA SER A 285 -22.00 -11.62 -4.74
C SER A 285 -22.61 -12.82 -5.48
N LYS A 286 -23.63 -12.63 -6.31
CA LYS A 286 -24.28 -13.73 -7.05
C LYS A 286 -23.32 -14.52 -7.95
N ALA A 287 -22.44 -13.84 -8.69
CA ALA A 287 -21.48 -14.49 -9.58
C ALA A 287 -20.39 -15.20 -8.75
N VAL A 288 -19.99 -14.59 -7.63
CA VAL A 288 -19.05 -15.15 -6.65
C VAL A 288 -19.64 -16.36 -5.90
N GLU A 289 -20.95 -16.40 -5.67
CA GLU A 289 -21.67 -17.53 -5.06
C GLU A 289 -21.71 -18.74 -5.98
N ILE A 290 -22.10 -18.58 -7.25
CA ILE A 290 -22.06 -19.67 -8.26
C ILE A 290 -20.63 -20.21 -8.44
N LEU A 291 -19.64 -19.33 -8.34
CA LEU A 291 -18.23 -19.69 -8.38
C LEU A 291 -17.78 -20.48 -7.13
N LYS A 292 -18.21 -20.07 -5.93
CA LYS A 292 -17.99 -20.81 -4.67
C LYS A 292 -18.68 -22.19 -4.69
N GLU A 293 -19.94 -22.27 -5.15
CA GLU A 293 -20.65 -23.55 -5.39
C GLU A 293 -19.80 -24.50 -6.25
N ALA A 294 -19.12 -23.97 -7.28
CA ALA A 294 -18.33 -24.78 -8.19
C ALA A 294 -17.11 -25.40 -7.49
N PHE A 295 -16.31 -24.59 -6.80
CA PHE A 295 -15.10 -25.06 -6.13
C PHE A 295 -15.41 -26.03 -4.98
N SER A 296 -16.47 -25.78 -4.20
CA SER A 296 -16.92 -26.70 -3.14
C SER A 296 -17.47 -28.04 -3.67
N SER A 297 -17.85 -28.12 -4.95
CA SER A 297 -18.40 -29.34 -5.57
C SER A 297 -17.37 -30.25 -6.25
N SER A 298 -16.08 -29.88 -6.25
CA SER A 298 -15.02 -30.70 -6.84
C SER A 298 -14.60 -31.81 -5.87
N PRO A 299 -14.68 -33.11 -6.22
CA PRO A 299 -14.50 -34.19 -5.25
C PRO A 299 -13.07 -34.30 -4.68
N SER A 300 -12.08 -33.66 -5.30
CA SER A 300 -10.68 -33.63 -4.86
C SER A 300 -10.39 -32.65 -3.70
N SER A 301 -11.27 -31.69 -3.40
CA SER A 301 -11.07 -30.68 -2.34
C SER A 301 -11.73 -31.04 -1.00
N SER A 302 -12.15 -32.30 -0.83
CA SER A 302 -12.87 -32.84 0.33
C SER A 302 -11.99 -32.97 1.60
N GLY A 303 -11.36 -31.87 2.05
CA GLY A 303 -10.45 -31.90 3.20
C GLY A 303 -9.67 -30.62 3.55
N VAL A 304 -9.91 -29.47 2.89
CA VAL A 304 -9.29 -28.18 3.24
C VAL A 304 -10.35 -27.08 3.27
N GLY A 305 -10.47 -26.35 4.38
CA GLY A 305 -11.47 -25.29 4.55
C GLY A 305 -10.97 -23.92 4.07
N GLU A 306 -11.87 -23.17 3.41
CA GLU A 306 -11.77 -21.72 3.13
C GLU A 306 -10.43 -21.20 2.57
N SER A 307 -9.67 -22.02 1.81
CA SER A 307 -8.45 -21.58 1.14
C SER A 307 -8.77 -20.51 0.09
N GLN A 308 -8.11 -19.35 0.17
CA GLN A 308 -8.20 -18.32 -0.88
C GLN A 308 -7.77 -18.92 -2.22
N GLN A 309 -8.49 -18.59 -3.29
CA GLN A 309 -8.17 -19.01 -4.65
C GLN A 309 -7.15 -18.05 -5.26
N ASP A 310 -6.21 -18.58 -6.05
CA ASP A 310 -5.21 -17.77 -6.74
C ASP A 310 -5.80 -17.11 -8.00
N VAL A 311 -5.24 -15.97 -8.40
CA VAL A 311 -5.65 -15.21 -9.59
C VAL A 311 -5.49 -16.02 -10.87
N SER A 312 -4.43 -16.83 -10.98
CA SER A 312 -4.21 -17.73 -12.13
C SER A 312 -5.27 -18.83 -12.21
N GLU A 313 -5.55 -19.52 -11.10
CA GLU A 313 -6.56 -20.58 -11.01
C GLU A 313 -7.95 -20.05 -11.37
N PHE A 314 -8.33 -18.88 -10.83
CA PHE A 314 -9.60 -18.25 -11.22
C PHE A 314 -9.61 -17.81 -12.68
N GLN A 315 -8.58 -17.10 -13.17
CA GLN A 315 -8.53 -16.62 -14.55
C GLN A 315 -8.61 -17.80 -15.54
N HIS A 316 -7.95 -18.91 -15.26
CA HIS A 316 -8.00 -20.12 -16.07
C HIS A 316 -9.41 -20.77 -16.05
N LYS A 317 -10.00 -20.99 -14.87
CA LYS A 317 -11.36 -21.56 -14.74
C LYS A 317 -12.43 -20.67 -15.36
N LEU A 318 -12.30 -19.36 -15.23
CA LEU A 318 -13.15 -18.37 -15.88
C LEU A 318 -13.09 -18.50 -17.41
N LEU A 319 -11.89 -18.55 -17.99
CA LEU A 319 -11.70 -18.69 -19.44
C LEU A 319 -12.16 -20.05 -19.97
N GLU A 320 -11.99 -21.14 -19.22
CA GLU A 320 -12.54 -22.46 -19.54
C GLU A 320 -14.08 -22.45 -19.60
N TRP A 321 -14.75 -21.86 -18.61
CA TRP A 321 -16.23 -21.78 -18.59
C TRP A 321 -16.78 -20.85 -19.67
N LEU A 322 -16.09 -19.73 -19.93
CA LEU A 322 -16.36 -18.85 -21.07
C LEU A 322 -16.23 -19.63 -22.39
N GLU A 323 -15.14 -20.39 -22.57
CA GLU A 323 -14.96 -21.21 -23.76
C GLU A 323 -16.13 -22.18 -23.95
N ASP A 324 -16.49 -22.94 -22.92
CA ASP A 324 -17.58 -23.93 -23.01
C ASP A 324 -18.96 -23.31 -23.24
N ALA A 325 -19.26 -22.16 -22.64
CA ALA A 325 -20.51 -21.44 -22.91
C ALA A 325 -20.61 -20.97 -24.38
N PHE A 326 -19.52 -20.44 -24.94
CA PHE A 326 -19.48 -20.03 -26.35
C PHE A 326 -19.40 -21.22 -27.34
N LYS A 327 -18.94 -22.42 -26.91
CA LYS A 327 -19.13 -23.68 -27.68
C LYS A 327 -20.62 -24.04 -27.80
N ALA A 328 -21.40 -23.85 -26.74
CA ALA A 328 -22.83 -24.17 -26.75
C ALA A 328 -23.62 -23.23 -27.69
N ASP A 329 -23.40 -21.92 -27.59
CA ASP A 329 -24.05 -20.91 -28.45
C ASP A 329 -23.75 -21.15 -29.95
N THR A 330 -22.47 -21.38 -30.29
CA THR A 330 -22.06 -21.66 -31.69
C THR A 330 -22.55 -23.01 -32.26
N SER A 331 -23.22 -23.85 -31.46
CA SER A 331 -23.85 -25.10 -31.92
C SER A 331 -25.27 -24.91 -32.47
N CYS A 332 -25.91 -23.75 -32.24
CA CYS A 332 -27.27 -23.47 -32.70
C CYS A 332 -27.27 -22.83 -34.11
N PRO A 333 -27.80 -23.49 -35.16
CA PRO A 333 -28.02 -22.86 -36.45
C PRO A 333 -29.19 -21.86 -36.34
N SER A 334 -28.94 -20.60 -36.73
CA SER A 334 -29.94 -19.54 -36.75
C SER A 334 -31.02 -19.75 -37.84
N SER A 335 -32.16 -19.07 -37.65
CA SER A 335 -33.45 -19.33 -38.31
C SER A 335 -33.47 -19.46 -39.84
N PRO A 336 -34.36 -20.29 -40.42
CA PRO A 336 -34.35 -20.64 -41.84
C PRO A 336 -35.13 -19.65 -42.75
N GLU A 337 -34.71 -18.39 -42.83
CA GLU A 337 -35.31 -17.38 -43.73
C GLU A 337 -34.30 -16.69 -44.66
N GLN A 338 -33.86 -17.40 -45.70
CA GLN A 338 -33.84 -16.94 -47.10
C GLN A 338 -33.23 -18.02 -48.00
N LYS A 339 -34.09 -18.72 -48.76
CA LYS A 339 -33.69 -19.28 -50.05
C LYS A 339 -33.93 -18.20 -51.10
N ASP A 340 -32.88 -17.80 -51.83
CA ASP A 340 -32.88 -18.04 -53.28
C ASP A 340 -31.53 -17.70 -53.95
N SER A 341 -31.26 -18.45 -55.03
CA SER A 341 -30.29 -18.19 -56.10
C SER A 341 -28.76 -18.36 -55.85
N ALA A 342 -28.12 -18.86 -56.92
CA ALA A 342 -26.68 -18.97 -57.21
C ALA A 342 -25.84 -20.04 -56.48
N GLU A 343 -24.97 -20.69 -57.26
CA GLU A 343 -24.10 -21.80 -56.86
C GLU A 343 -22.65 -21.35 -56.67
N GLY A 344 -21.92 -22.01 -55.75
CA GLY A 344 -20.46 -22.08 -55.78
C GLY A 344 -19.66 -21.08 -54.94
N ASP A 345 -19.40 -21.43 -53.66
CA ASP A 345 -18.04 -21.86 -53.27
C ASP A 345 -18.10 -22.76 -52.03
N THR A 346 -17.33 -23.85 -52.00
CA THR A 346 -17.35 -24.85 -50.92
C THR A 346 -16.26 -24.59 -49.89
N ASN A 347 -16.42 -23.53 -49.09
CA ASN A 347 -15.56 -23.28 -47.94
C ASN A 347 -16.33 -22.72 -46.74
N MET A 348 -17.17 -23.56 -46.12
CA MET A 348 -17.76 -23.25 -44.81
C MET A 348 -16.65 -23.11 -43.77
N LYS A 349 -16.29 -21.85 -43.45
CA LYS A 349 -15.56 -21.55 -42.21
C LYS A 349 -16.36 -22.13 -41.04
N LYS A 350 -15.84 -23.17 -40.38
CA LYS A 350 -16.27 -23.49 -39.01
C LYS A 350 -16.12 -22.21 -38.20
N MET A 351 -17.21 -21.73 -37.62
CA MET A 351 -17.16 -20.59 -36.70
C MET A 351 -16.23 -20.99 -35.55
N LYS A 352 -15.11 -20.29 -35.40
CA LYS A 352 -14.19 -20.54 -34.29
C LYS A 352 -14.75 -19.85 -33.06
N ASN A 353 -14.47 -20.42 -31.89
CA ASN A 353 -14.92 -19.84 -30.63
C ASN A 353 -14.23 -18.47 -30.44
N PRO A 354 -14.99 -17.37 -30.27
CA PRO A 354 -14.42 -16.03 -30.23
C PRO A 354 -13.57 -15.76 -28.98
N MET A 355 -13.75 -16.52 -27.90
CA MET A 355 -12.89 -16.44 -26.71
C MET A 355 -11.52 -17.10 -26.97
N VAL A 356 -11.50 -18.24 -27.68
CA VAL A 356 -10.26 -18.90 -28.10
C VAL A 356 -9.48 -18.02 -29.08
N GLU A 357 -10.15 -17.32 -30.01
CA GLU A 357 -9.47 -16.38 -30.90
C GLU A 357 -8.96 -15.11 -30.19
N LEU A 358 -9.50 -14.76 -29.02
CA LEU A 358 -9.11 -13.56 -28.26
C LEU A 358 -7.92 -13.80 -27.31
N PHE A 359 -7.88 -14.96 -26.63
CA PHE A 359 -6.88 -15.25 -25.58
C PHE A 359 -5.88 -16.37 -25.91
N TYR A 360 -6.13 -17.22 -26.91
CA TYR A 360 -5.29 -18.42 -27.13
C TYR A 360 -4.43 -18.35 -28.40
N GLY A 361 -3.12 -18.32 -28.17
CA GLY A 361 -2.08 -18.41 -29.20
C GLY A 361 -1.62 -19.84 -29.47
N GLN A 362 -0.57 -19.95 -30.29
CA GLN A 362 0.17 -21.17 -30.58
C GLN A 362 1.68 -20.88 -30.61
N TYR A 363 2.47 -21.84 -30.12
CA TYR A 363 3.92 -21.86 -30.28
C TYR A 363 4.37 -23.22 -30.83
N ARG A 364 5.60 -23.26 -31.34
CA ARG A 364 6.28 -24.49 -31.75
C ARG A 364 7.42 -24.79 -30.80
N ALA A 365 7.39 -25.94 -30.17
CA ALA A 365 8.48 -26.52 -29.42
C ALA A 365 9.38 -27.33 -30.36
N GLU A 366 10.58 -26.84 -30.65
CA GLU A 366 11.59 -27.56 -31.44
C GLU A 366 12.81 -27.88 -30.59
N GLY A 367 13.38 -29.06 -30.75
CA GLY A 367 14.55 -29.44 -29.96
C GLY A 367 15.20 -30.74 -30.40
N THR A 368 16.24 -31.14 -29.66
CA THR A 368 16.86 -32.45 -29.76
C THR A 368 16.74 -33.18 -28.43
N ASN A 369 16.10 -34.35 -28.44
CA ASN A 369 16.02 -35.26 -27.31
C ASN A 369 16.66 -36.60 -27.71
N GLU A 370 17.58 -37.12 -26.89
CA GLU A 370 18.39 -38.32 -27.20
C GLU A 370 19.05 -38.29 -28.60
N GLY A 371 19.48 -37.11 -29.06
CA GLY A 371 20.03 -36.90 -30.40
C GLY A 371 19.01 -36.94 -31.56
N LYS A 372 17.72 -37.14 -31.29
CA LYS A 372 16.64 -37.08 -32.29
C LYS A 372 15.99 -35.69 -32.26
N GLY A 373 15.80 -35.10 -33.43
CA GLY A 373 15.04 -33.85 -33.56
C GLY A 373 13.54 -34.05 -33.34
N PHE A 374 12.90 -33.14 -32.62
CA PHE A 374 11.44 -33.06 -32.48
C PHE A 374 10.92 -31.65 -32.80
N SER A 375 9.63 -31.55 -33.15
CA SER A 375 8.95 -30.30 -33.53
C SER A 375 7.45 -30.46 -33.30
N ASN A 376 6.94 -29.95 -32.17
CA ASN A 376 5.53 -30.02 -31.80
C ASN A 376 4.90 -28.62 -31.85
N ASP A 377 3.67 -28.49 -32.37
CA ASP A 377 2.88 -27.27 -32.28
C ASP A 377 1.87 -27.38 -31.12
N GLU A 378 1.91 -26.43 -30.19
CA GLU A 378 1.13 -26.44 -28.94
C GLU A 378 0.35 -25.13 -28.76
N THR A 379 -0.81 -25.20 -28.10
CA THR A 379 -1.69 -24.05 -27.82
C THR A 379 -1.47 -23.51 -26.42
N PHE A 380 -1.42 -22.19 -26.26
CA PHE A 380 -1.28 -21.53 -24.96
C PHE A 380 -2.31 -20.40 -24.81
N GLY A 381 -2.73 -20.12 -23.57
CA GLY A 381 -3.52 -18.94 -23.24
C GLY A 381 -2.68 -17.95 -22.44
N GLN A 382 -2.51 -18.24 -21.16
CA GLN A 382 -1.53 -17.60 -20.29
C GLN A 382 -0.15 -18.24 -20.47
N PHE A 383 0.91 -17.43 -20.46
CA PHE A 383 2.29 -17.88 -20.62
C PHE A 383 3.10 -17.60 -19.34
N PRO A 384 3.57 -18.63 -18.62
CA PRO A 384 4.23 -18.44 -17.33
C PRO A 384 5.70 -18.02 -17.46
N LEU A 385 6.10 -17.05 -16.65
CA LEU A 385 7.44 -16.48 -16.58
C LEU A 385 8.02 -16.63 -15.18
N GLN A 386 9.29 -17.02 -15.08
CA GLN A 386 10.00 -17.08 -13.80
C GLN A 386 10.53 -15.70 -13.43
N VAL A 387 10.40 -15.31 -12.16
CA VAL A 387 10.86 -14.01 -11.65
C VAL A 387 12.22 -14.10 -10.93
N ASN A 388 12.63 -15.28 -10.46
CA ASN A 388 13.93 -15.42 -9.80
C ASN A 388 15.08 -15.41 -10.82
N GLY A 389 16.14 -14.64 -10.57
CA GLY A 389 17.32 -14.53 -11.43
C GLY A 389 17.21 -13.60 -12.65
N PHE A 390 16.06 -12.96 -12.89
CA PHE A 390 15.83 -12.11 -14.06
C PHE A 390 15.55 -10.66 -13.66
N ARG A 391 16.11 -9.71 -14.42
CA ARG A 391 15.93 -8.26 -14.15
C ARG A 391 14.73 -7.67 -14.88
N ASP A 392 14.39 -8.22 -16.03
CA ASP A 392 13.32 -7.75 -16.89
C ASP A 392 12.56 -8.91 -17.55
N VAL A 393 11.34 -8.61 -18.04
CA VAL A 393 10.46 -9.58 -18.69
C VAL A 393 11.03 -10.12 -20.02
N HIS A 394 11.89 -9.38 -20.73
CA HIS A 394 12.55 -9.92 -21.92
C HIS A 394 13.61 -10.97 -21.56
N GLU A 395 14.37 -10.79 -20.48
CA GLU A 395 15.36 -11.73 -19.96
C GLU A 395 14.69 -13.03 -19.46
N SER A 396 13.54 -12.90 -18.79
CA SER A 396 12.70 -14.04 -18.38
C SER A 396 12.05 -14.78 -19.58
N LEU A 397 11.48 -14.05 -20.54
CA LEU A 397 10.94 -14.63 -21.78
C LEU A 397 12.02 -15.33 -22.62
N GLU A 398 13.24 -14.80 -22.65
CA GLU A 398 14.36 -15.44 -23.36
C GLU A 398 14.74 -16.77 -22.71
N ALA A 399 14.80 -16.84 -21.37
CA ALA A 399 15.05 -18.08 -20.66
C ALA A 399 13.90 -19.09 -20.76
N ALA A 400 12.65 -18.63 -20.83
CA ALA A 400 11.48 -19.48 -21.02
C ALA A 400 11.34 -20.01 -22.47
N THR A 401 11.76 -19.23 -23.47
CA THR A 401 11.68 -19.61 -24.90
C THR A 401 12.96 -20.24 -25.44
N ALA A 402 14.10 -20.14 -24.74
CA ALA A 402 15.34 -20.82 -25.06
C ALA A 402 16.07 -21.27 -23.78
N PRO A 403 15.49 -22.19 -23.00
CA PRO A 403 16.22 -22.83 -21.90
C PRO A 403 17.51 -23.47 -22.42
N GLY A 404 18.62 -23.20 -21.72
CA GLY A 404 19.96 -23.61 -22.15
C GLY A 404 20.12 -25.11 -22.34
N VAL A 405 21.14 -25.51 -23.11
CA VAL A 405 21.45 -26.93 -23.39
C VAL A 405 21.62 -27.70 -22.08
N ILE A 406 20.80 -28.73 -21.89
CA ILE A 406 20.85 -29.64 -20.74
C ILE A 406 21.73 -30.84 -21.11
N GLU A 407 22.90 -30.94 -20.48
CA GLU A 407 23.79 -32.09 -20.61
C GLU A 407 23.25 -33.29 -19.83
N THR A 408 22.46 -34.12 -20.49
CA THR A 408 21.98 -35.39 -19.93
C THR A 408 23.13 -36.41 -19.85
N ILE A 409 23.62 -36.66 -18.64
CA ILE A 409 24.64 -37.66 -18.35
C ILE A 409 24.02 -39.06 -18.41
N SER A 410 23.83 -39.58 -19.63
CA SER A 410 23.52 -40.99 -19.88
C SER A 410 24.80 -41.84 -19.78
N SER A 411 24.72 -43.06 -19.25
CA SER A 411 25.85 -43.84 -18.75
C SER A 411 26.72 -44.54 -19.81
N ASN A 412 26.95 -43.89 -20.97
CA ASN A 412 28.13 -44.09 -21.83
C ASN A 412 28.30 -43.03 -22.96
N THR A 413 27.38 -42.06 -23.10
CA THR A 413 27.47 -41.01 -24.14
C THR A 413 26.97 -39.68 -23.59
N THR A 414 27.80 -38.63 -23.70
CA THR A 414 27.36 -37.24 -23.49
C THR A 414 26.44 -36.84 -24.65
N GLN A 415 25.14 -36.67 -24.36
CA GLN A 415 24.18 -36.20 -25.35
C GLN A 415 23.60 -34.86 -24.88
N THR A 416 23.79 -33.84 -25.70
CA THR A 416 23.22 -32.49 -25.52
C THR A 416 21.73 -32.53 -25.83
N SER A 417 20.90 -32.42 -24.79
CA SER A 417 19.46 -32.19 -24.96
C SER A 417 19.17 -30.70 -24.93
N GLY A 418 18.18 -30.23 -25.67
CA GLY A 418 17.86 -28.80 -25.75
C GLY A 418 16.58 -28.54 -26.53
N GLN A 419 15.86 -27.49 -26.13
CA GLN A 419 14.54 -27.13 -26.63
C GLN A 419 14.42 -25.61 -26.74
N GLU A 420 13.87 -25.13 -27.85
CA GLU A 420 13.44 -23.75 -28.04
C GLU A 420 11.93 -23.72 -28.31
N LEU A 421 11.28 -22.65 -27.85
CA LEU A 421 9.88 -22.32 -28.15
C LEU A 421 9.85 -21.12 -29.08
N TRP A 422 9.08 -21.21 -30.17
CA TRP A 422 8.91 -20.14 -31.15
C TRP A 422 7.43 -19.86 -31.37
N PHE A 423 6.96 -18.64 -31.08
CA PHE A 423 5.55 -18.30 -31.26
C PHE A 423 5.19 -18.34 -32.75
N THR A 424 4.15 -19.12 -33.09
CA THR A 424 3.63 -19.26 -34.45
C THR A 424 2.40 -18.39 -34.66
N ARG A 425 1.62 -18.15 -33.61
CA ARG A 425 0.47 -17.24 -33.57
C ARG A 425 0.31 -16.66 -32.16
N LEU A 426 0.39 -15.34 -32.01
CA LEU A 426 0.05 -14.69 -30.73
C LEU A 426 -1.47 -14.45 -30.63
N PRO A 427 -2.04 -14.46 -29.41
CA PRO A 427 -3.41 -14.02 -29.17
C PRO A 427 -3.49 -12.48 -29.15
N PRO A 428 -4.60 -11.86 -29.60
CA PRO A 428 -4.80 -10.41 -29.49
C PRO A 428 -4.73 -9.87 -28.06
N VAL A 429 -5.07 -10.69 -27.05
CA VAL A 429 -4.80 -10.43 -25.63
C VAL A 429 -3.77 -11.45 -25.14
N LEU A 430 -2.55 -10.98 -24.90
CA LEU A 430 -1.42 -11.79 -24.43
C LEU A 430 -1.27 -11.63 -22.92
N THR A 431 -1.28 -12.74 -22.18
CA THR A 431 -1.21 -12.72 -20.71
C THR A 431 0.02 -13.46 -20.19
N PHE A 432 0.79 -12.81 -19.32
CA PHE A 432 1.96 -13.38 -18.66
C PHE A 432 1.71 -13.58 -17.18
N GLU A 433 1.98 -14.78 -16.67
CA GLU A 433 2.00 -15.07 -15.24
C GLU A 433 3.41 -14.83 -14.69
N LEU A 434 3.52 -14.05 -13.61
CA LEU A 434 4.79 -13.79 -12.94
C LEU A 434 4.93 -14.74 -11.76
N SER A 435 5.56 -15.89 -12.02
CA SER A 435 5.76 -16.95 -11.03
C SER A 435 6.73 -16.48 -9.92
N ARG A 436 6.13 -16.04 -8.81
CA ARG A 436 6.82 -15.51 -7.62
C ARG A 436 6.82 -16.46 -6.43
N PHE A 437 6.08 -17.56 -6.46
CA PHE A 437 6.09 -18.53 -5.36
C PHE A 437 7.14 -19.62 -5.62
N GLN A 438 8.12 -19.75 -4.73
CA GLN A 438 9.15 -20.77 -4.79
C GLN A 438 9.25 -21.52 -3.46
N PHE A 439 9.60 -22.81 -3.50
CA PHE A 439 9.69 -23.63 -2.29
C PHE A 439 11.01 -23.37 -1.56
N ASN A 440 10.94 -22.67 -0.42
CA ASN A 440 12.10 -22.44 0.42
C ASN A 440 12.43 -23.73 1.19
N GLN A 441 13.51 -24.40 0.79
CA GLN A 441 13.96 -25.66 1.39
C GLN A 441 14.39 -25.52 2.86
N GLN A 442 14.79 -24.33 3.31
CA GLN A 442 15.17 -24.07 4.71
C GLN A 442 13.94 -23.89 5.60
N LEU A 443 12.89 -23.22 5.09
CA LEU A 443 11.63 -22.99 5.81
C LEU A 443 10.58 -24.10 5.61
N GLY A 444 10.82 -25.05 4.69
CA GLY A 444 9.92 -26.17 4.41
C GLY A 444 8.56 -25.78 3.80
N ARG A 445 8.43 -24.56 3.26
CA ARG A 445 7.16 -23.97 2.80
C ARG A 445 7.35 -23.19 1.49
N PRO A 446 6.30 -23.03 0.66
CA PRO A 446 6.32 -22.04 -0.42
C PRO A 446 6.40 -20.62 0.15
N GLU A 447 7.22 -19.78 -0.47
CA GLU A 447 7.50 -18.40 -0.10
C GLU A 447 7.39 -17.49 -1.32
N LYS A 448 6.98 -16.24 -1.11
CA LYS A 448 6.86 -15.22 -2.16
C LYS A 448 8.22 -14.53 -2.35
N ILE A 449 8.76 -14.54 -3.56
CA ILE A 449 9.98 -13.80 -3.88
C ILE A 449 9.64 -12.35 -4.25
N HIS A 450 10.27 -11.41 -3.55
CA HIS A 450 10.09 -9.98 -3.76
C HIS A 450 11.12 -9.37 -4.71
N ASN A 451 11.79 -10.21 -5.52
CA ASN A 451 12.74 -9.77 -6.55
C ASN A 451 12.10 -8.72 -7.50
N LYS A 452 12.92 -7.76 -7.94
CA LYS A 452 12.53 -6.77 -8.94
C LYS A 452 12.54 -7.40 -10.33
N ILE A 453 11.45 -7.25 -11.06
CA ILE A 453 11.40 -7.55 -12.51
C ILE A 453 10.69 -6.40 -13.23
N GLU A 454 11.41 -5.77 -14.15
CA GLU A 454 10.91 -4.65 -14.95
C GLU A 454 10.14 -5.13 -16.19
N PHE A 455 9.12 -4.37 -16.59
CA PHE A 455 8.29 -4.68 -17.75
C PHE A 455 7.88 -3.39 -18.47
N PRO A 456 7.91 -3.34 -19.81
CA PRO A 456 7.67 -2.11 -20.56
C PRO A 456 6.17 -1.83 -20.76
N GLN A 457 5.80 -0.57 -21.01
CA GLN A 457 4.46 -0.22 -21.47
C GLN A 457 4.13 -0.76 -22.88
N VAL A 458 5.15 -0.99 -23.71
CA VAL A 458 5.02 -1.65 -25.02
C VAL A 458 6.09 -2.74 -25.11
N ILE A 459 5.67 -3.98 -25.29
CA ILE A 459 6.56 -5.11 -25.57
C ILE A 459 6.53 -5.43 -27.07
N TYR A 460 7.71 -5.65 -27.67
CA TYR A 460 7.84 -6.07 -29.06
C TYR A 460 8.13 -7.57 -29.11
N MET A 461 7.16 -8.34 -29.62
CA MET A 461 7.23 -9.80 -29.58
C MET A 461 8.03 -10.42 -30.74
N ASP A 462 8.43 -9.60 -31.72
CA ASP A 462 9.16 -9.96 -32.94
C ASP A 462 10.30 -10.98 -32.73
N ARG A 463 11.13 -10.78 -31.69
CA ARG A 463 12.30 -11.63 -31.45
C ARG A 463 11.91 -13.09 -31.14
N TYR A 464 10.72 -13.32 -30.58
CA TYR A 464 10.23 -14.65 -30.19
C TYR A 464 9.36 -15.32 -31.28
N MET A 465 9.09 -14.62 -32.40
CA MET A 465 8.24 -15.13 -33.48
C MET A 465 9.01 -16.09 -34.41
N CYS A 466 8.36 -17.17 -34.83
CA CYS A 466 8.95 -18.20 -35.68
C CYS A 466 9.45 -17.69 -37.05
N CYS A 467 8.90 -16.58 -37.55
CA CYS A 467 9.32 -15.92 -38.79
C CYS A 467 10.70 -15.25 -38.69
N ASN A 468 11.08 -14.78 -37.51
CA ASN A 468 12.35 -14.09 -37.26
C ASN A 468 13.45 -15.02 -36.71
N LYS A 469 13.10 -16.29 -36.42
CA LYS A 469 13.93 -17.33 -35.79
C LYS A 469 15.40 -17.39 -36.21
N ILE A 470 15.72 -17.28 -37.50
CA ILE A 470 17.11 -17.33 -37.99
C ILE A 470 17.89 -16.10 -37.53
N GLU A 471 17.29 -14.92 -37.65
CA GLU A 471 17.86 -13.63 -37.23
C GLU A 471 17.99 -13.56 -35.70
N THR A 472 16.96 -13.98 -34.95
CA THR A 472 17.03 -14.07 -33.48
C THR A 472 18.14 -15.00 -33.04
N ARG A 473 18.29 -16.19 -33.63
CA ARG A 473 19.41 -17.10 -33.29
C ARG A 473 20.78 -16.48 -33.58
N HIS A 474 20.91 -15.68 -34.64
CA HIS A 474 22.14 -14.94 -34.92
C HIS A 474 22.41 -13.85 -33.86
N ARG A 475 21.40 -13.06 -33.51
CA ARG A 475 21.48 -12.01 -32.47
C ARG A 475 21.74 -12.57 -31.07
N ARG A 476 21.15 -13.72 -30.71
CA ARG A 476 21.45 -14.48 -29.48
C ARG A 476 22.94 -14.81 -29.36
N GLU A 477 23.55 -15.32 -30.43
CA GLU A 477 24.98 -15.65 -30.47
C GLU A 477 25.89 -14.40 -30.46
N GLN A 478 25.43 -13.25 -30.98
CA GLN A 478 26.13 -11.97 -30.81
C GLN A 478 26.04 -11.47 -29.36
N VAL A 479 24.85 -11.44 -28.76
CA VAL A 479 24.64 -11.02 -27.35
C VAL A 479 25.43 -11.88 -26.38
N LYS A 480 25.50 -13.20 -26.63
CA LYS A 480 26.33 -14.11 -25.84
C LYS A 480 27.79 -13.67 -25.83
N LYS A 481 28.39 -13.40 -27.00
CA LYS A 481 29.78 -12.91 -27.12
C LYS A 481 30.00 -11.57 -26.46
N LEU A 482 29.07 -10.63 -26.63
CA LEU A 482 29.12 -9.32 -25.96
C LEU A 482 29.03 -9.45 -24.43
N ARG A 483 28.18 -10.35 -23.91
CA ARG A 483 28.10 -10.66 -22.45
C ARG A 483 29.35 -11.38 -21.93
N GLU A 484 29.97 -12.26 -22.72
CA GLU A 484 31.26 -12.89 -22.39
C GLU A 484 32.39 -11.84 -22.32
N GLU A 485 32.44 -10.90 -23.27
CA GLU A 485 33.40 -9.79 -23.26
C GLU A 485 33.17 -8.81 -22.10
N LEU A 486 31.92 -8.44 -21.83
CA LEU A 486 31.51 -7.65 -20.66
C LEU A 486 31.95 -8.30 -19.34
N SER A 487 31.82 -9.63 -19.21
CA SER A 487 32.29 -10.37 -18.05
C SER A 487 33.81 -10.27 -17.87
N ILE A 488 34.57 -10.35 -18.98
CA ILE A 488 36.03 -10.17 -18.98
C ILE A 488 36.41 -8.74 -18.59
N LEU A 489 35.75 -7.70 -19.11
CA LEU A 489 36.03 -6.31 -18.75
C LEU A 489 35.66 -5.99 -17.31
N ASN A 490 34.48 -6.41 -16.83
CA ASN A 490 34.10 -6.28 -15.43
C ASN A 490 35.07 -7.02 -14.50
N THR A 491 35.60 -8.18 -14.91
CA THR A 491 36.64 -8.92 -14.16
C THR A 491 37.99 -8.20 -14.15
N LYS A 492 38.31 -7.37 -15.16
CA LYS A 492 39.48 -6.48 -15.14
C LYS A 492 39.25 -5.29 -14.21
N LEU A 493 38.14 -4.55 -14.40
CA LEU A 493 37.77 -3.38 -13.61
C LEU A 493 37.72 -3.70 -12.11
N ASN A 494 37.14 -4.84 -11.73
CA ASN A 494 37.09 -5.28 -10.34
C ASN A 494 38.46 -5.47 -9.68
N LYS A 495 39.55 -5.73 -10.43
CA LYS A 495 40.91 -5.83 -9.88
C LYS A 495 41.51 -4.46 -9.50
N PHE A 496 41.05 -3.39 -10.15
CA PHE A 496 41.42 -2.02 -9.79
C PHE A 496 40.59 -1.50 -8.61
N ASN A 497 39.28 -1.77 -8.61
CA ASN A 497 38.36 -1.33 -7.55
C ASN A 497 38.51 -2.14 -6.24
N HIS A 498 38.88 -3.43 -6.34
CA HIS A 498 39.07 -4.33 -5.20
C HIS A 498 40.54 -4.81 -5.12
N TYR A 499 41.48 -3.87 -5.11
CA TYR A 499 42.91 -4.14 -5.02
C TYR A 499 43.36 -4.58 -3.61
N GLY A 500 44.50 -5.27 -3.54
CA GLY A 500 45.16 -5.71 -2.30
C GLY A 500 45.06 -7.22 -2.05
N SER A 501 46.01 -7.77 -1.28
CA SER A 501 46.11 -9.22 -1.01
C SER A 501 45.44 -9.67 0.30
N GLY A 502 45.00 -8.73 1.15
CA GLY A 502 44.33 -9.04 2.42
C GLY A 502 42.83 -9.31 2.30
N SER A 503 42.18 -9.55 3.43
CA SER A 503 40.72 -9.64 3.55
C SER A 503 40.01 -8.31 3.25
N LYS A 504 40.68 -7.18 3.50
CA LYS A 504 40.24 -5.86 3.07
C LYS A 504 40.75 -5.57 1.67
N LYS A 505 39.82 -5.20 0.78
CA LYS A 505 40.07 -4.73 -0.58
C LYS A 505 39.73 -3.24 -0.66
N VAL A 506 40.49 -2.50 -1.45
CA VAL A 506 40.34 -1.04 -1.62
C VAL A 506 40.68 -0.63 -3.06
N PRO A 507 40.18 0.51 -3.58
CA PRO A 507 40.54 0.97 -4.91
C PRO A 507 42.03 1.32 -5.02
N LEU A 508 42.69 0.88 -6.09
CA LEU A 508 44.12 1.14 -6.32
C LEU A 508 44.43 2.65 -6.46
N GLN A 509 43.52 3.40 -7.10
CA GLN A 509 43.56 4.86 -7.16
C GLN A 509 43.65 5.54 -5.78
N ASP A 510 42.93 5.01 -4.78
CA ASP A 510 42.88 5.54 -3.43
C ASP A 510 44.18 5.19 -2.69
N VAL A 511 44.65 3.95 -2.83
CA VAL A 511 45.95 3.51 -2.28
C VAL A 511 47.10 4.37 -2.79
N LEU A 512 47.16 4.64 -4.10
CA LEU A 512 48.17 5.52 -4.70
C LEU A 512 48.04 6.97 -4.22
N SER A 513 46.80 7.44 -3.99
CA SER A 513 46.53 8.78 -3.46
C SER A 513 46.99 8.93 -2.01
N TYR A 514 46.62 8.00 -1.12
CA TYR A 514 47.04 8.04 0.29
C TYR A 514 48.55 7.78 0.45
N ALA A 515 49.17 6.97 -0.42
CA ALA A 515 50.62 6.79 -0.44
C ALA A 515 51.35 8.08 -0.84
N LEU A 516 50.82 8.85 -1.80
CA LEU A 516 51.35 10.14 -2.21
C LEU A 516 51.15 11.21 -1.12
N GLU A 517 49.97 11.26 -0.50
CA GLU A 517 49.66 12.16 0.63
C GLU A 517 50.57 11.87 1.83
N PHE A 518 50.78 10.60 2.17
CA PHE A 518 51.74 10.19 3.20
C PHE A 518 53.17 10.57 2.82
N ALA A 519 53.62 10.34 1.58
CA ALA A 519 54.97 10.74 1.15
C ALA A 519 55.19 12.27 1.23
N GLN A 520 54.13 13.06 1.05
CA GLN A 520 54.16 14.53 1.09
C GLN A 520 54.02 15.12 2.51
N SER A 521 53.59 14.35 3.51
CA SER A 521 53.42 14.86 4.88
C SER A 521 54.79 15.07 5.56
N LYS A 522 54.89 16.12 6.38
CA LYS A 522 56.15 16.50 7.04
C LYS A 522 56.19 15.94 8.47
N PRO A 523 57.32 15.39 8.93
CA PRO A 523 57.48 14.99 10.32
C PRO A 523 57.54 16.23 11.23
N ASP A 524 56.69 16.27 12.25
CA ASP A 524 56.75 17.31 13.29
C ASP A 524 58.06 17.21 14.08
N HIS A 525 58.72 18.35 14.28
CA HIS A 525 60.03 18.39 14.94
C HIS A 525 59.90 18.37 16.48
N ILE A 526 60.52 17.31 17.07
CA ILE A 526 61.15 17.21 18.42
C ILE A 526 60.40 16.44 19.53
N SER A 527 61.13 15.47 20.11
CA SER A 527 60.97 14.78 21.40
C SER A 527 59.66 14.02 21.69
N SER A 528 59.69 12.68 21.75
CA SER A 528 60.35 11.99 22.87
C SER A 528 61.00 10.64 22.52
N LEU A 529 62.13 10.34 23.18
CA LEU A 529 62.65 8.97 23.33
C LEU A 529 61.80 8.24 24.38
N PRO A 530 61.63 6.90 24.26
CA PRO A 530 62.47 6.05 25.11
C PRO A 530 62.98 4.75 24.45
N GLN A 531 64.21 4.39 24.86
CA GLN A 531 64.80 3.05 24.91
C GLN A 531 64.76 2.17 23.66
N ASP A 532 65.94 2.08 23.04
CA ASP A 532 66.34 0.97 22.19
C ASP A 532 66.26 -0.38 22.94
N VAL A 533 65.75 -1.40 22.26
CA VAL A 533 66.01 -2.81 22.59
C VAL A 533 66.95 -3.33 21.51
N GLU A 534 68.22 -3.47 21.85
CA GLU A 534 69.25 -3.89 20.92
C GLU A 534 69.00 -5.32 20.39
N MET A 535 69.15 -5.49 19.07
CA MET A 535 69.39 -6.77 18.42
C MET A 535 70.52 -6.59 17.41
N GLU A 536 71.73 -6.37 17.91
CA GLU A 536 72.92 -6.24 17.07
C GLU A 536 73.76 -7.52 17.04
N SER A 537 74.43 -7.77 15.92
CA SER A 537 75.48 -8.77 15.77
C SER A 537 76.38 -8.41 14.58
N PRO A 538 77.70 -8.58 14.69
CA PRO A 538 78.49 -7.37 14.88
C PRO A 538 79.58 -7.16 13.82
N LYS A 539 80.16 -5.95 13.79
CA LYS A 539 81.55 -5.73 13.33
C LYS A 539 82.21 -4.53 14.03
N PRO A 540 83.51 -4.61 14.36
CA PRO A 540 84.14 -3.66 15.27
C PRO A 540 84.82 -2.49 14.56
N GLN A 541 84.81 -1.31 15.19
CA GLN A 541 85.92 -0.33 15.11
C GLN A 541 86.20 0.26 16.50
N SER A 542 87.37 0.88 16.65
CA SER A 542 88.04 1.12 17.93
C SER A 542 88.16 2.60 18.31
N ASP A 543 88.11 2.84 19.62
CA ASP A 543 88.86 3.87 20.37
C ASP A 543 88.56 5.39 20.24
N MET A 544 87.99 5.90 21.34
CA MET A 544 88.57 6.95 22.23
C MET A 544 88.33 8.47 22.02
N SER A 545 88.23 9.14 23.18
CA SER A 545 88.36 10.60 23.50
C SER A 545 87.29 11.57 22.95
N MET A 546 86.52 12.30 23.78
CA MET A 546 86.85 13.41 24.73
C MET A 546 87.14 14.77 24.05
N ALA A 547 86.67 15.93 24.53
CA ALA A 547 85.70 16.28 25.59
C ALA A 547 85.30 17.79 25.55
N THR A 548 84.54 18.23 26.56
CA THR A 548 84.43 19.61 27.16
C THR A 548 83.72 20.77 26.43
N GLU A 549 82.49 21.01 26.88
CA GLU A 549 82.01 22.22 27.59
C GLU A 549 81.74 23.60 26.93
N SER A 550 80.60 24.16 27.40
CA SER A 550 80.29 25.58 27.72
C SER A 550 79.46 26.43 26.73
N SER A 551 78.76 27.42 27.29
CA SER A 551 77.69 28.27 26.73
C SER A 551 77.73 29.64 27.48
N PRO A 552 76.70 30.53 27.55
CA PRO A 552 75.44 30.71 26.79
C PRO A 552 75.07 32.21 26.47
N VAL A 553 73.81 32.46 26.09
CA VAL A 553 72.98 33.71 26.22
C VAL A 553 73.22 34.93 25.29
N LYS A 554 72.21 35.28 24.44
CA LYS A 554 71.33 36.49 24.58
C LYS A 554 70.31 36.70 23.43
N SER A 555 69.24 37.46 23.75
CA SER A 555 68.08 37.90 22.94
C SER A 555 67.56 39.24 23.56
N PRO A 556 66.40 39.88 23.23
CA PRO A 556 65.37 39.66 22.17
C PRO A 556 64.84 40.97 21.47
N GLY A 557 63.79 40.86 20.62
CA GLY A 557 62.79 41.92 20.27
C GLY A 557 62.87 42.53 18.85
N THR A 558 61.87 42.40 17.94
CA THR A 558 60.49 43.01 17.82
C THR A 558 60.45 44.51 17.52
N ASP A 559 59.60 45.10 16.66
CA ASP A 559 58.76 44.66 15.50
C ASP A 559 58.44 45.97 14.66
N VAL A 560 57.39 46.34 13.88
CA VAL A 560 56.01 45.95 13.42
C VAL A 560 55.71 46.88 12.19
N THR A 561 54.80 46.75 11.20
CA THR A 561 53.84 45.77 10.60
C THR A 561 53.48 46.26 9.16
N MET A 562 52.77 45.49 8.31
CA MET A 562 51.45 45.85 7.70
C MET A 562 50.90 44.88 6.61
N THR A 563 49.59 45.02 6.31
CA THR A 563 48.63 44.02 5.77
C THR A 563 47.93 44.53 4.46
N PRO A 564 46.86 43.94 3.83
CA PRO A 564 45.92 42.88 4.27
C PRO A 564 45.49 41.81 3.24
N ALA A 565 44.51 40.96 3.63
CA ALA A 565 44.02 39.77 2.92
C ALA A 565 42.48 39.59 2.97
N THR A 566 41.98 38.54 2.33
CA THR A 566 40.56 38.15 2.10
C THR A 566 39.94 37.29 3.24
N PRO A 567 38.60 37.00 3.24
CA PRO A 567 37.86 36.57 4.44
C PRO A 567 37.97 35.07 4.83
N PRO A 568 37.60 34.70 6.08
CA PRO A 568 37.90 33.39 6.68
C PRO A 568 36.85 32.28 6.45
N ARG A 569 37.25 31.04 6.74
CA ARG A 569 36.39 29.83 6.91
C ARG A 569 36.31 29.41 8.39
N PRO A 570 35.33 28.58 8.80
CA PRO A 570 35.01 28.36 10.22
C PRO A 570 35.98 27.46 10.98
N HIS A 571 35.92 27.55 12.31
CA HIS A 571 36.78 26.82 13.25
C HIS A 571 36.63 25.29 13.17
N ARG A 572 37.76 24.57 13.29
CA ARG A 572 37.79 23.19 13.79
C ARG A 572 38.25 23.20 15.25
N THR A 573 37.72 22.26 16.04
CA THR A 573 38.16 21.99 17.41
C THR A 573 39.56 21.35 17.41
N ALA A 574 40.39 21.72 18.39
CA ALA A 574 41.76 21.21 18.51
C ALA A 574 41.79 19.87 19.26
N GLY A 575 41.83 18.76 18.52
CA GLY A 575 42.27 17.46 19.02
C GLY A 575 43.68 17.18 18.50
N VAL A 576 44.66 16.96 19.39
CA VAL A 576 46.04 16.69 18.99
C VAL A 576 46.19 15.21 18.60
N THR A 577 46.18 14.96 17.29
CA THR A 577 46.65 13.70 16.69
C THR A 577 47.83 14.03 15.79
N SER A 578 49.02 13.56 16.13
CA SER A 578 50.19 13.64 15.24
C SER A 578 49.89 12.91 13.93
N SER A 579 49.90 13.61 12.81
CA SER A 579 49.65 13.01 11.49
C SER A 579 50.74 11.99 11.15
N PRO A 580 50.41 10.83 10.57
CA PRO A 580 51.41 9.87 10.15
C PRO A 580 52.28 10.48 9.04
N ALA A 581 53.59 10.48 9.25
CA ALA A 581 54.57 11.04 8.32
C ALA A 581 55.81 10.15 8.15
N PRO A 582 56.51 10.23 7.01
CA PRO A 582 57.80 9.59 6.80
C PRO A 582 58.81 10.11 7.83
N ARG A 583 59.51 9.21 8.52
CA ARG A 583 60.48 9.61 9.56
C ARG A 583 61.65 10.38 8.96
N HIS A 584 62.27 9.82 7.93
CA HIS A 584 63.38 10.40 7.18
C HIS A 584 63.15 10.10 5.69
N ILE A 585 63.35 11.10 4.84
CA ILE A 585 63.31 11.01 3.37
C ILE A 585 64.13 12.17 2.81
N THR A 586 64.91 11.97 1.75
CA THR A 586 65.62 13.08 1.07
C THR A 586 64.74 13.73 0.01
N ASP A 587 64.97 15.01 -0.30
CA ASP A 587 64.22 15.73 -1.34
C ASP A 587 64.29 15.03 -2.72
N GLY A 588 65.41 14.37 -3.03
CA GLY A 588 65.60 13.60 -4.26
C GLY A 588 64.78 12.31 -4.30
N GLU A 589 64.71 11.56 -3.20
CA GLU A 589 63.84 10.38 -3.09
C GLU A 589 62.36 10.76 -3.10
N LEU A 590 62.02 11.87 -2.44
CA LEU A 590 60.67 12.43 -2.41
C LEU A 590 60.21 12.81 -3.83
N GLN A 591 61.04 13.49 -4.61
CA GLN A 591 60.73 13.83 -6.00
C GLN A 591 60.48 12.56 -6.84
N VAL A 592 61.36 11.56 -6.75
CA VAL A 592 61.21 10.28 -7.47
C VAL A 592 59.93 9.54 -7.07
N LEU A 593 59.57 9.51 -5.78
CA LEU A 593 58.33 8.90 -5.31
C LEU A 593 57.09 9.68 -5.78
N GLN A 594 57.13 11.02 -5.77
CA GLN A 594 56.04 11.84 -6.29
C GLN A 594 55.83 11.59 -7.79
N ASP A 595 56.89 11.63 -8.60
CA ASP A 595 56.81 11.41 -10.05
C ASP A 595 56.31 10.00 -10.39
N CYS A 596 56.75 8.98 -9.64
CA CYS A 596 56.29 7.60 -9.85
C CYS A 596 54.83 7.39 -9.41
N LEU A 597 54.46 7.80 -8.19
CA LEU A 597 53.10 7.63 -7.67
C LEU A 597 52.08 8.46 -8.46
N HIS A 598 52.42 9.70 -8.83
CA HIS A 598 51.52 10.55 -9.60
C HIS A 598 51.35 10.01 -11.03
N ARG A 599 52.41 9.51 -11.68
CA ARG A 599 52.31 8.85 -12.99
C ARG A 599 51.45 7.58 -12.91
N TRP A 600 51.76 6.65 -12.00
CA TRP A 600 50.98 5.42 -11.84
C TRP A 600 49.52 5.69 -11.48
N ARG A 601 49.24 6.73 -10.68
CA ARG A 601 47.87 7.16 -10.39
C ARG A 601 47.17 7.62 -11.66
N THR A 602 47.80 8.45 -12.49
CA THR A 602 47.23 8.92 -13.76
C THR A 602 47.00 7.79 -14.75
N GLU A 603 47.94 6.83 -14.83
CA GLU A 603 47.82 5.60 -15.64
C GLU A 603 46.63 4.74 -15.16
N VAL A 604 46.54 4.44 -13.85
CA VAL A 604 45.42 3.66 -13.28
C VAL A 604 44.07 4.37 -13.42
N GLU A 605 44.02 5.68 -13.21
CA GLU A 605 42.80 6.46 -13.45
C GLU A 605 42.39 6.44 -14.94
N GLN A 606 43.34 6.37 -15.88
CA GLN A 606 43.05 6.22 -17.30
C GLN A 606 42.54 4.80 -17.63
N ASP A 607 43.24 3.76 -17.19
CA ASP A 607 42.82 2.35 -17.34
C ASP A 607 41.39 2.12 -16.82
N VAL A 608 41.06 2.68 -15.65
CA VAL A 608 39.72 2.57 -15.05
C VAL A 608 38.67 3.29 -15.89
N ARG A 609 38.95 4.52 -16.38
CA ARG A 609 38.03 5.25 -17.28
C ARG A 609 37.81 4.50 -18.58
N GLU A 610 38.88 4.05 -19.24
CA GLU A 610 38.79 3.30 -20.51
C GLU A 610 38.04 1.97 -20.34
N LEU A 611 38.25 1.25 -19.23
CA LEU A 611 37.46 0.05 -18.93
C LEU A 611 35.98 0.37 -18.70
N GLN A 612 35.66 1.46 -17.98
CA GLN A 612 34.29 1.88 -17.72
C GLN A 612 33.58 2.27 -19.01
N ASP A 613 34.22 3.07 -19.88
CA ASP A 613 33.66 3.51 -21.16
C ASP A 613 33.45 2.33 -22.13
N ASN A 614 34.39 1.39 -22.20
CA ASN A 614 34.22 0.17 -23.01
C ASN A 614 33.09 -0.74 -22.48
N ILE A 615 32.90 -0.83 -21.15
CA ILE A 615 31.75 -1.54 -20.56
C ILE A 615 30.44 -0.85 -20.97
N ASN A 616 30.33 0.47 -20.79
CA ASN A 616 29.14 1.24 -21.16
C ASN A 616 28.76 1.05 -22.65
N ILE A 617 29.75 1.10 -23.55
CA ILE A 617 29.57 0.90 -25.00
C ILE A 617 29.07 -0.52 -25.32
N LEU A 618 29.61 -1.55 -24.65
CA LEU A 618 29.17 -2.93 -24.85
C LEU A 618 27.78 -3.19 -24.27
N GLU A 619 27.42 -2.59 -23.14
CA GLU A 619 26.07 -2.66 -22.58
C GLU A 619 25.05 -1.98 -23.50
N ASP A 620 25.34 -0.79 -24.03
CA ASP A 620 24.51 -0.12 -25.03
C ASP A 620 24.32 -0.96 -26.30
N ASN A 621 25.38 -1.64 -26.78
CA ASN A 621 25.30 -2.54 -27.93
C ASN A 621 24.42 -3.78 -27.65
N VAL A 622 24.46 -4.33 -26.43
CA VAL A 622 23.57 -5.42 -26.01
C VAL A 622 22.12 -4.94 -25.92
N ASN A 623 21.88 -3.77 -25.31
CA ASN A 623 20.56 -3.19 -25.12
C ASN A 623 19.89 -2.85 -26.47
N ARG A 624 20.67 -2.31 -27.42
CA ARG A 624 20.20 -1.91 -28.75
C ARG A 624 20.08 -3.05 -29.76
N MET A 625 20.52 -4.27 -29.43
CA MET A 625 20.55 -5.43 -30.33
C MET A 625 19.20 -5.75 -31.00
N TYR A 626 18.08 -5.39 -30.39
CA TYR A 626 16.73 -5.65 -30.91
C TYR A 626 15.92 -4.37 -31.19
N SER A 627 16.59 -3.21 -31.31
CA SER A 627 15.95 -1.90 -31.49
C SER A 627 15.70 -1.50 -32.95
N ASP A 628 15.99 -2.38 -33.92
CA ASP A 628 15.74 -2.11 -35.35
C ASP A 628 14.24 -2.16 -35.69
N GLU A 629 13.81 -1.38 -36.69
CA GLU A 629 12.44 -1.41 -37.26
C GLU A 629 12.01 -2.82 -37.73
N ALA A 630 12.97 -3.67 -38.11
CA ALA A 630 12.73 -5.06 -38.49
C ALA A 630 12.27 -5.96 -37.32
N MET A 631 12.52 -5.54 -36.08
CA MET A 631 12.22 -6.24 -34.83
C MET A 631 11.14 -5.51 -33.99
N GLN A 632 10.33 -4.65 -34.63
CA GLN A 632 9.30 -3.84 -33.97
C GLN A 632 7.91 -3.92 -34.64
N ARG A 633 7.62 -5.00 -35.37
CA ARG A 633 6.40 -5.20 -36.17
C ARG A 633 5.24 -5.80 -35.38
N TYR A 634 5.49 -6.39 -34.22
CA TYR A 634 4.49 -6.94 -33.30
C TYR A 634 4.47 -6.18 -31.95
N PRO A 635 4.05 -4.89 -31.94
CA PRO A 635 3.88 -4.10 -30.72
C PRO A 635 2.64 -4.52 -29.92
N TYR A 636 2.86 -4.90 -28.68
CA TYR A 636 1.82 -5.20 -27.69
C TYR A 636 1.82 -4.14 -26.60
N GLN A 637 0.70 -3.42 -26.44
CA GLN A 637 0.51 -2.37 -25.43
C GLN A 637 0.08 -3.02 -24.11
N LEU A 638 0.70 -2.65 -22.99
CA LEU A 638 0.28 -3.10 -21.66
C LEU A 638 -1.10 -2.50 -21.35
N HIS A 639 -2.08 -3.36 -21.10
CA HIS A 639 -3.48 -3.01 -20.83
C HIS A 639 -3.82 -3.09 -19.34
N ALA A 640 -3.36 -4.13 -18.65
CA ALA A 640 -3.59 -4.28 -17.21
C ALA A 640 -2.43 -4.98 -16.49
N VAL A 641 -2.29 -4.66 -15.19
CA VAL A 641 -1.34 -5.27 -14.26
C VAL A 641 -2.09 -5.63 -12.98
N LEU A 642 -2.14 -6.92 -12.66
CA LEU A 642 -2.75 -7.41 -11.42
C LEU A 642 -1.66 -7.52 -10.37
N VAL A 643 -1.84 -6.79 -9.27
CA VAL A 643 -0.88 -6.68 -8.15
C VAL A 643 -1.42 -7.45 -6.96
N HIS A 644 -0.52 -8.16 -6.27
CA HIS A 644 -0.80 -8.91 -5.05
C HIS A 644 0.08 -8.42 -3.91
N GLU A 645 -0.50 -8.08 -2.77
CA GLU A 645 0.20 -7.88 -1.49
C GLU A 645 -0.20 -8.96 -0.48
N GLY A 646 0.77 -9.60 0.17
CA GLY A 646 0.52 -10.66 1.15
C GLY A 646 1.21 -11.98 0.82
N GLN A 647 0.81 -13.02 1.55
CA GLN A 647 1.36 -14.38 1.52
C GLN A 647 0.53 -15.30 0.60
N ALA A 648 1.08 -16.46 0.22
CA ALA A 648 0.45 -17.39 -0.73
C ALA A 648 -1.00 -17.79 -0.38
N ALA A 649 -1.33 -17.91 0.90
CA ALA A 649 -2.67 -18.31 1.37
C ALA A 649 -3.54 -17.14 1.87
N SER A 650 -3.01 -15.92 1.90
CA SER A 650 -3.74 -14.74 2.40
C SER A 650 -3.08 -13.43 1.95
N GLY A 651 -3.81 -12.67 1.12
CA GLY A 651 -3.39 -11.35 0.66
C GLY A 651 -4.52 -10.54 0.06
N HIS A 652 -4.16 -9.38 -0.48
CA HIS A 652 -5.04 -8.43 -1.14
C HIS A 652 -4.64 -8.23 -2.60
N TYR A 653 -5.63 -8.11 -3.48
CA TYR A 653 -5.44 -8.02 -4.92
C TYR A 653 -6.10 -6.75 -5.49
N TRP A 654 -5.39 -6.05 -6.38
CA TRP A 654 -5.92 -4.93 -7.15
C TRP A 654 -5.41 -4.97 -8.58
N ALA A 655 -6.04 -4.20 -9.47
CA ALA A 655 -5.62 -4.07 -10.86
C ALA A 655 -5.30 -2.61 -11.21
N TYR A 656 -4.17 -2.38 -11.86
CA TYR A 656 -3.96 -1.19 -12.67
C TYR A 656 -4.43 -1.48 -14.09
N ILE A 657 -5.18 -0.56 -14.69
CA ILE A 657 -5.75 -0.71 -16.04
C ILE A 657 -5.52 0.59 -16.82
N TYR A 658 -5.13 0.47 -18.09
CA TYR A 658 -4.91 1.61 -18.97
C TYR A 658 -6.21 2.02 -19.68
N ASN A 659 -6.62 3.28 -19.50
CA ASN A 659 -7.77 3.84 -20.21
C ASN A 659 -7.31 4.51 -21.51
N THR A 660 -7.39 3.79 -22.63
CA THR A 660 -6.95 4.31 -23.94
C THR A 660 -7.71 5.55 -24.40
N ALA A 661 -8.96 5.75 -23.95
CA ALA A 661 -9.77 6.91 -24.31
C ALA A 661 -9.42 8.18 -23.50
N LYS A 662 -8.70 8.05 -22.38
CA LYS A 662 -8.22 9.16 -21.55
C LYS A 662 -6.70 9.23 -21.42
N ASP A 663 -5.97 8.34 -22.10
CA ASP A 663 -4.50 8.19 -22.12
C ASP A 663 -3.84 8.04 -20.74
N ARG A 664 -4.55 7.45 -19.76
CA ARG A 664 -4.17 7.45 -18.34
C ARG A 664 -4.39 6.10 -17.64
N TRP A 665 -3.55 5.81 -16.65
CA TRP A 665 -3.70 4.65 -15.78
C TRP A 665 -4.76 4.89 -14.70
N LEU A 666 -5.51 3.84 -14.40
CA LEU A 666 -6.52 3.80 -13.34
C LEU A 666 -6.24 2.61 -12.41
N LYS A 667 -6.34 2.83 -11.10
CA LYS A 667 -6.19 1.82 -10.04
C LYS A 667 -7.59 1.38 -9.61
N PHE A 668 -7.87 0.09 -9.77
CA PHE A 668 -9.11 -0.58 -9.38
C PHE A 668 -8.86 -1.42 -8.12
N ASN A 669 -9.21 -0.86 -6.97
CA ASN A 669 -9.07 -1.46 -5.65
C ASN A 669 -10.46 -1.63 -5.01
N ASP A 670 -11.10 -2.76 -5.33
CA ASP A 670 -12.51 -3.08 -5.01
C ASP A 670 -13.47 -1.92 -5.35
N ILE A 671 -14.07 -1.29 -4.34
CA ILE A 671 -15.05 -0.19 -4.46
C ILE A 671 -14.42 1.15 -4.85
N THR A 672 -13.09 1.24 -4.86
CA THR A 672 -12.34 2.46 -5.13
C THR A 672 -11.68 2.36 -6.49
N VAL A 673 -12.16 3.17 -7.43
CA VAL A 673 -11.45 3.49 -8.66
C VAL A 673 -10.79 4.85 -8.46
N SER A 674 -9.48 4.94 -8.72
CA SER A 674 -8.73 6.20 -8.70
C SER A 674 -7.82 6.32 -9.92
N GLU A 675 -7.45 7.55 -10.25
CA GLU A 675 -6.41 7.81 -11.26
C GLU A 675 -5.03 7.50 -10.68
N ALA A 676 -4.11 7.04 -11.53
CA ALA A 676 -2.75 6.64 -11.14
C ALA A 676 -1.70 7.12 -12.17
N SER A 677 -0.43 7.11 -11.77
CA SER A 677 0.70 7.33 -12.70
C SER A 677 1.41 6.01 -13.05
N TRP A 678 2.23 6.04 -14.10
CA TRP A 678 3.13 4.93 -14.40
C TRP A 678 4.13 4.68 -13.26
N ASP A 679 4.61 5.74 -12.61
CA ASP A 679 5.59 5.62 -11.51
C ASP A 679 4.97 4.99 -10.27
N GLU A 680 3.69 5.26 -9.98
CA GLU A 680 2.93 4.60 -8.90
C GLU A 680 2.74 3.10 -9.21
N LEU A 681 2.28 2.79 -10.43
CA LEU A 681 2.12 1.42 -10.92
C LEU A 681 3.43 0.66 -10.80
N ALA A 682 4.52 1.17 -11.38
CA ALA A 682 5.83 0.51 -11.39
C ALA A 682 6.36 0.28 -9.97
N LYS A 683 6.19 1.26 -9.08
CA LYS A 683 6.61 1.19 -7.67
C LYS A 683 5.92 0.08 -6.87
N GLU A 684 4.65 -0.21 -7.12
CA GLU A 684 3.94 -1.34 -6.49
C GLU A 684 4.10 -2.67 -7.25
N SER A 685 4.41 -2.62 -8.54
CA SER A 685 4.30 -3.78 -9.44
C SER A 685 5.62 -4.50 -9.72
N VAL A 686 6.74 -3.77 -9.84
CA VAL A 686 8.06 -4.37 -10.15
C VAL A 686 8.52 -5.31 -9.03
N GLY A 687 8.16 -5.00 -7.78
CA GLY A 687 8.64 -5.68 -6.58
C GLY A 687 9.83 -4.96 -5.94
N GLY A 688 10.35 -5.53 -4.86
CA GLY A 688 11.46 -4.96 -4.09
C GLY A 688 11.16 -3.58 -3.47
N TYR A 689 9.88 -3.30 -3.24
CA TYR A 689 9.35 -2.16 -2.49
C TYR A 689 7.99 -2.57 -1.93
N HIS A 690 7.84 -2.55 -0.59
CA HIS A 690 6.71 -3.15 0.15
C HIS A 690 6.47 -4.64 -0.17
N ASN A 691 5.39 -5.19 0.39
CA ASN A 691 5.00 -6.59 0.21
C ASN A 691 4.13 -6.81 -1.05
N ALA A 692 3.87 -5.73 -1.80
CA ALA A 692 3.20 -5.72 -3.10
C ALA A 692 4.13 -6.18 -4.23
N SER A 693 3.54 -6.80 -5.25
CA SER A 693 4.22 -7.14 -6.51
C SER A 693 3.22 -7.57 -7.58
N ALA A 694 3.49 -7.30 -8.85
CA ALA A 694 2.70 -7.82 -9.97
C ALA A 694 2.75 -9.36 -10.03
N TYR A 695 1.59 -9.94 -10.30
CA TYR A 695 1.35 -11.37 -10.44
C TYR A 695 0.92 -11.74 -11.87
N CYS A 696 0.12 -10.90 -12.54
CA CYS A 696 -0.27 -11.10 -13.95
C CYS A 696 -0.12 -9.80 -14.74
N LEU A 697 0.47 -9.88 -15.93
CA LEU A 697 0.56 -8.79 -16.90
C LEU A 697 -0.33 -9.11 -18.11
N MET A 698 -1.22 -8.20 -18.48
CA MET A 698 -2.10 -8.33 -19.64
C MET A 698 -1.72 -7.29 -20.69
N TYR A 699 -1.31 -7.75 -21.87
CA TYR A 699 -1.00 -6.91 -23.02
C TYR A 699 -2.03 -7.12 -24.14
N VAL A 700 -2.23 -6.10 -24.98
CA VAL A 700 -3.15 -6.12 -26.13
C VAL A 700 -2.39 -5.70 -27.40
N ASP A 701 -2.65 -6.40 -28.50
CA ASP A 701 -2.14 -6.07 -29.84
C ASP A 701 -2.50 -4.62 -30.22
N LYS A 702 -1.47 -3.77 -30.41
CA LYS A 702 -1.64 -2.33 -30.65
C LYS A 702 -2.34 -2.01 -31.97
N SER A 703 -2.35 -2.95 -32.93
CA SER A 703 -3.09 -2.81 -34.19
C SER A 703 -4.61 -2.91 -34.01
N GLN A 704 -5.07 -3.67 -33.01
CA GLN A 704 -6.52 -3.84 -32.72
C GLN A 704 -7.12 -2.59 -32.05
N LEU A 705 -6.32 -1.90 -31.23
CA LEU A 705 -6.71 -0.63 -30.59
C LEU A 705 -6.99 0.43 -31.66
N GLN A 706 -6.07 0.61 -32.61
CA GLN A 706 -6.18 1.60 -33.69
C GLN A 706 -7.41 1.38 -34.60
N GLN A 707 -7.91 0.15 -34.74
CA GLN A 707 -9.13 -0.14 -35.51
C GLN A 707 -10.43 0.18 -34.75
N THR A 708 -10.41 0.33 -33.42
CA THR A 708 -11.60 0.68 -32.62
C THR A 708 -11.72 2.17 -32.31
N ASP A 709 -10.61 2.91 -32.25
CA ASP A 709 -10.65 4.34 -31.90
C ASP A 709 -11.18 5.27 -33.01
N LEU A 710 -11.29 4.79 -34.26
CA LEU A 710 -11.88 5.55 -35.39
C LEU A 710 -13.42 5.54 -35.44
N VAL A 711 -14.10 4.81 -34.54
CA VAL A 711 -15.57 4.65 -34.55
C VAL A 711 -16.23 5.15 -33.26
N ASP A 712 -15.56 5.02 -32.10
CA ASP A 712 -16.20 5.15 -30.78
C ASP A 712 -16.15 6.55 -30.14
N ILE A 713 -15.43 7.52 -30.71
CA ILE A 713 -15.20 8.85 -30.06
C ILE A 713 -16.50 9.63 -29.82
N GLU A 714 -17.58 9.36 -30.56
CA GLU A 714 -18.90 9.99 -30.34
C GLU A 714 -19.80 9.26 -29.32
N LEU A 715 -19.42 8.08 -28.82
CA LEU A 715 -20.32 7.19 -28.05
C LEU A 715 -20.25 7.32 -26.51
N VAL A 716 -19.23 7.96 -25.94
CA VAL A 716 -19.01 8.03 -24.48
C VAL A 716 -20.18 8.70 -23.72
N GLY A 717 -21.01 9.50 -24.41
CA GLY A 717 -22.25 10.08 -23.86
C GLY A 717 -23.53 9.25 -24.01
N LYS A 718 -23.46 8.00 -24.51
CA LYS A 718 -24.64 7.17 -24.88
C LYS A 718 -24.57 5.69 -24.46
N ASP A 719 -23.71 5.33 -23.50
CA ASP A 719 -23.45 3.94 -23.11
C ASP A 719 -24.73 3.11 -22.82
N LEU A 720 -25.77 3.69 -22.21
CA LEU A 720 -27.06 3.04 -21.93
C LEU A 720 -27.88 2.68 -23.18
N ASP A 721 -27.63 3.31 -24.34
CA ASP A 721 -28.25 2.95 -25.62
C ASP A 721 -27.49 1.81 -26.34
N SER A 722 -26.25 1.50 -25.93
CA SER A 722 -25.46 0.40 -26.50
C SER A 722 -25.83 -0.99 -25.95
N LEU A 723 -26.56 -1.04 -24.83
CA LEU A 723 -26.91 -2.27 -24.14
C LEU A 723 -28.06 -3.03 -24.84
N PRO A 724 -27.99 -4.38 -24.90
CA PRO A 724 -29.14 -5.25 -25.17
C PRO A 724 -30.36 -4.88 -24.29
N LYS A 725 -31.57 -5.01 -24.84
CA LYS A 725 -32.81 -4.48 -24.25
C LYS A 725 -33.09 -5.02 -22.84
N ASP A 726 -32.88 -6.32 -22.64
CA ASP A 726 -33.04 -7.03 -21.38
C ASP A 726 -32.06 -6.53 -20.30
N LEU A 727 -30.80 -6.27 -20.67
CA LEU A 727 -29.83 -5.67 -19.78
C LEU A 727 -30.17 -4.20 -19.50
N LYS A 728 -30.59 -3.44 -20.51
CA LYS A 728 -30.97 -2.04 -20.38
C LYS A 728 -32.15 -1.85 -19.42
N GLU A 729 -33.21 -2.66 -19.56
CA GLU A 729 -34.37 -2.67 -18.66
C GLU A 729 -33.95 -3.03 -17.22
N SER A 730 -33.06 -4.01 -17.07
CA SER A 730 -32.53 -4.43 -15.76
C SER A 730 -31.71 -3.34 -15.07
N VAL A 731 -30.86 -2.62 -15.81
CA VAL A 731 -30.04 -1.50 -15.31
C VAL A 731 -30.90 -0.29 -14.93
N ILE A 732 -31.89 0.06 -15.77
CA ILE A 732 -32.85 1.13 -15.46
C ILE A 732 -33.64 0.81 -14.19
N LEU A 733 -34.02 -0.46 -13.98
CA LEU A 733 -34.70 -0.90 -12.77
C LEU A 733 -33.81 -0.83 -11.51
N ASP A 734 -32.51 -1.12 -11.62
CA ASP A 734 -31.57 -0.97 -10.49
C ASP A 734 -31.31 0.50 -10.14
N ASN A 735 -31.15 1.36 -11.16
CA ASN A 735 -30.99 2.81 -10.97
C ASN A 735 -32.23 3.43 -10.32
N LYS A 736 -33.44 3.04 -10.78
CA LYS A 736 -34.70 3.50 -10.18
C LYS A 736 -34.82 3.09 -8.70
N LYS A 737 -34.44 1.86 -8.34
CA LYS A 737 -34.41 1.41 -6.93
C LYS A 737 -33.43 2.20 -6.08
N PHE A 738 -32.30 2.61 -6.64
CA PHE A 738 -31.31 3.44 -5.95
C PHE A 738 -31.78 4.89 -5.77
N GLU A 739 -32.54 5.42 -6.73
CA GLU A 739 -33.21 6.72 -6.62
C GLU A 739 -34.35 6.69 -5.59
N GLU A 740 -35.10 5.58 -5.51
CA GLU A 740 -36.07 5.31 -4.43
C GLU A 740 -35.38 5.21 -3.06
N GLU A 741 -34.25 4.51 -2.95
CA GLU A 741 -33.44 4.41 -1.73
C GLU A 741 -32.94 5.79 -1.23
N ILE A 742 -32.53 6.67 -2.15
CA ILE A 742 -32.15 8.06 -1.85
C ILE A 742 -33.35 8.85 -1.29
N LEU A 743 -34.52 8.74 -1.94
CA LEU A 743 -35.73 9.47 -1.54
C LEU A 743 -36.29 9.01 -0.18
N ASP A 744 -36.26 7.71 0.10
CA ASP A 744 -36.65 7.14 1.39
C ASP A 744 -35.70 7.59 2.51
N TRP A 745 -34.39 7.64 2.25
CA TRP A 745 -33.40 8.16 3.19
C TRP A 745 -33.64 9.64 3.51
N ASP A 746 -33.77 10.50 2.50
CA ASP A 746 -34.00 11.93 2.68
C ASP A 746 -35.32 12.19 3.44
N SER A 747 -36.36 11.38 3.16
CA SER A 747 -37.65 11.43 3.87
C SER A 747 -37.52 11.04 5.35
N GLU A 748 -36.72 10.02 5.67
CA GLU A 748 -36.47 9.59 7.05
C GLU A 748 -35.62 10.60 7.83
N GLN A 749 -34.65 11.28 7.19
CA GLN A 749 -33.91 12.39 7.83
C GLN A 749 -34.80 13.62 8.07
N ALA A 750 -35.73 13.93 7.15
CA ALA A 750 -36.74 14.96 7.37
C ALA A 750 -37.67 14.60 8.54
N ARG A 751 -38.12 13.33 8.63
CA ARG A 751 -38.98 12.85 9.72
C ARG A 751 -38.30 12.91 11.09
N LYS A 752 -36.99 12.59 11.18
CA LYS A 752 -36.21 12.71 12.42
C LYS A 752 -36.14 14.15 12.93
N ALA A 753 -35.73 15.09 12.07
CA ALA A 753 -35.67 16.51 12.44
C ALA A 753 -37.04 17.09 12.85
N ALA A 754 -38.13 16.64 12.21
CA ALA A 754 -39.49 17.01 12.60
C ALA A 754 -39.88 16.45 13.98
N GLY A 755 -39.45 15.23 14.33
CA GLY A 755 -39.70 14.60 15.63
C GLY A 755 -38.93 15.26 16.78
N GLU A 756 -37.66 15.59 16.58
CA GLU A 756 -36.81 16.26 17.58
C GLU A 756 -37.36 17.65 17.97
N SER A 757 -37.97 18.36 17.02
CA SER A 757 -38.64 19.65 17.23
C SER A 757 -39.77 19.60 18.28
N VAL A 758 -40.49 18.47 18.37
CA VAL A 758 -41.62 18.32 19.32
C VAL A 758 -41.14 18.01 20.74
N ALA A 759 -40.06 17.24 20.88
CA ALA A 759 -39.51 16.85 22.19
C ALA A 759 -38.85 18.03 22.95
N ALA A 760 -38.42 19.07 22.25
CA ALA A 760 -37.67 20.20 22.80
C ALA A 760 -38.52 21.22 23.61
N ALA A 761 -39.85 21.05 23.70
CA ALA A 761 -40.76 22.13 24.09
C ALA A 761 -41.11 22.23 25.60
N GLU A 762 -41.01 21.16 26.39
CA GLU A 762 -41.69 21.08 27.70
C GLU A 762 -40.84 21.32 28.97
N HIS A 763 -39.53 21.60 28.89
CA HIS A 763 -38.69 21.82 30.08
C HIS A 763 -37.83 23.09 30.08
N LYS A 764 -37.67 23.67 31.28
CA LYS A 764 -36.89 24.87 31.64
C LYS A 764 -36.33 24.68 33.07
N PRO A 765 -35.27 25.41 33.49
CA PRO A 765 -34.21 26.03 32.69
C PRO A 765 -32.79 25.75 33.25
N GLY A 766 -31.83 25.36 32.41
CA GLY A 766 -30.43 25.24 32.81
C GLY A 766 -29.57 24.53 31.75
N ALA A 767 -28.26 24.82 31.73
CA ALA A 767 -27.25 24.22 30.84
C ALA A 767 -27.62 24.21 29.33
N SER A 768 -27.44 25.36 28.66
CA SER A 768 -27.66 25.48 27.22
C SER A 768 -26.47 24.94 26.39
N THR A 769 -26.48 23.64 26.10
CA THR A 769 -25.64 23.02 25.05
C THR A 769 -26.54 22.45 23.95
N SER A 770 -26.65 23.16 22.83
CA SER A 770 -27.51 22.78 21.71
C SER A 770 -26.76 21.98 20.65
N THR A 771 -26.82 20.64 20.72
CA THR A 771 -26.51 19.78 19.58
C THR A 771 -27.66 19.84 18.58
N VAL A 772 -27.48 20.53 17.45
CA VAL A 772 -28.45 20.59 16.36
C VAL A 772 -28.06 19.58 15.28
N ALA A 773 -28.99 18.72 14.88
CA ALA A 773 -28.77 17.73 13.84
C ALA A 773 -28.44 18.39 12.49
N THR A 774 -27.42 17.88 11.80
CA THR A 774 -27.05 18.34 10.46
C THR A 774 -27.75 17.50 9.41
N GLN A 775 -28.88 18.00 8.91
CA GLN A 775 -29.35 17.61 7.58
C GLN A 775 -28.34 18.13 6.55
N THR A 776 -27.86 17.26 5.66
CA THR A 776 -27.10 17.69 4.46
C THR A 776 -28.06 18.23 3.41
N ALA A 777 -28.76 19.31 3.75
CA ALA A 777 -29.42 20.16 2.76
C ALA A 777 -28.34 20.68 1.79
N THR A 778 -28.62 20.62 0.48
CA THR A 778 -27.68 21.08 -0.55
C THR A 778 -27.31 22.54 -0.31
N VAL A 779 -26.07 22.79 0.11
CA VAL A 779 -25.64 24.13 0.58
C VAL A 779 -25.67 25.10 -0.58
N PHE A 780 -26.67 25.99 -0.61
CA PHE A 780 -26.82 27.00 -1.64
C PHE A 780 -25.84 28.15 -1.40
N TYR A 781 -24.58 27.93 -1.78
CA TYR A 781 -23.46 28.84 -1.52
C TYR A 781 -23.70 30.32 -1.89
N PRO A 782 -24.40 30.70 -2.99
CA PRO A 782 -24.63 32.11 -3.31
C PRO A 782 -25.29 32.91 -2.19
N ALA A 783 -26.38 32.40 -1.60
CA ALA A 783 -27.05 33.07 -0.48
C ALA A 783 -26.20 33.04 0.81
N VAL A 784 -25.43 31.96 1.02
CA VAL A 784 -24.51 31.83 2.17
C VAL A 784 -23.39 32.87 2.10
N HIS A 785 -22.80 33.08 0.93
CA HIS A 785 -21.72 34.04 0.74
C HIS A 785 -22.21 35.48 0.61
N ALA A 786 -23.40 35.70 0.06
CA ALA A 786 -24.11 36.97 0.16
C ALA A 786 -24.38 37.37 1.62
N SER A 787 -24.65 36.41 2.51
CA SER A 787 -24.93 36.67 3.94
C SER A 787 -23.74 37.26 4.72
N LEU A 788 -22.51 37.19 4.18
CA LEU A 788 -21.30 37.73 4.80
C LEU A 788 -21.14 39.23 4.56
N SER A 789 -21.46 39.67 3.33
CA SER A 789 -21.24 41.05 2.85
C SER A 789 -22.46 41.95 2.99
N VAL A 790 -23.51 41.53 3.70
CA VAL A 790 -24.83 42.20 3.70
C VAL A 790 -24.75 43.70 4.05
N GLY A 791 -23.82 44.09 4.92
CA GLY A 791 -23.54 45.50 5.24
C GLY A 791 -22.99 46.24 4.01
N ASP A 792 -21.79 45.87 3.56
CA ASP A 792 -21.13 46.40 2.37
C ASP A 792 -22.06 46.45 1.14
N THR A 793 -22.81 45.37 0.88
CA THR A 793 -23.76 45.29 -0.24
C THR A 793 -24.94 46.26 -0.08
N ALA A 794 -25.45 46.46 1.15
CA ALA A 794 -26.51 47.44 1.40
C ALA A 794 -25.99 48.90 1.31
N GLU A 795 -24.79 49.17 1.81
CA GLU A 795 -24.12 50.47 1.71
C GLU A 795 -23.79 50.84 0.25
N ALA A 796 -23.25 49.88 -0.53
CA ALA A 796 -22.99 50.05 -1.95
C ALA A 796 -24.26 50.36 -2.74
N VAL A 797 -25.38 49.68 -2.46
CA VAL A 797 -26.68 49.98 -3.08
C VAL A 797 -27.19 51.35 -2.63
N ALA A 798 -27.16 51.69 -1.34
CA ALA A 798 -27.60 52.98 -0.82
C ALA A 798 -26.81 54.16 -1.44
N SER A 799 -25.49 53.99 -1.63
CA SER A 799 -24.61 55.00 -2.24
C SER A 799 -25.04 55.41 -3.66
N VAL A 800 -25.79 54.56 -4.38
CA VAL A 800 -26.38 54.87 -5.69
C VAL A 800 -27.84 55.31 -5.55
N VAL A 801 -28.63 54.62 -4.71
CA VAL A 801 -30.07 54.90 -4.52
C VAL A 801 -30.33 56.28 -3.90
N ASP A 802 -29.45 56.77 -3.02
CA ASP A 802 -29.65 58.04 -2.32
C ASP A 802 -28.99 59.23 -3.04
N HIS A 803 -28.08 58.97 -3.98
CA HIS A 803 -27.44 59.99 -4.83
C HIS A 803 -28.05 60.13 -6.24
N GLU A 804 -28.74 59.12 -6.77
CA GLU A 804 -29.35 59.16 -8.11
C GLU A 804 -30.85 58.81 -8.11
N SER A 805 -31.68 59.69 -8.71
CA SER A 805 -33.10 59.43 -8.96
C SER A 805 -33.32 58.57 -10.22
N PHE A 806 -33.13 57.26 -10.12
CA PHE A 806 -33.48 56.31 -11.19
C PHE A 806 -34.98 55.94 -11.16
N SER A 807 -35.50 55.46 -12.29
CA SER A 807 -36.88 55.01 -12.41
C SER A 807 -37.01 53.55 -11.95
N ALA A 808 -37.95 53.24 -11.04
CA ALA A 808 -38.25 51.86 -10.66
C ALA A 808 -38.76 50.98 -11.83
N LYS A 809 -39.05 51.58 -13.00
CA LYS A 809 -39.38 50.86 -14.25
C LYS A 809 -38.15 50.46 -15.07
N ASP A 810 -37.00 51.08 -14.83
CA ASP A 810 -35.72 50.78 -15.49
C ASP A 810 -34.55 50.88 -14.49
N PRO A 811 -34.39 49.86 -13.61
CA PRO A 811 -33.35 49.81 -12.58
C PRO A 811 -32.03 49.19 -13.07
N GLU A 812 -31.98 48.62 -14.28
CA GLU A 812 -30.83 47.85 -14.77
C GLU A 812 -29.54 48.69 -14.91
N PRO A 813 -29.56 49.93 -15.46
CA PRO A 813 -28.37 50.77 -15.50
C PRO A 813 -27.83 51.16 -14.12
N ALA A 814 -28.71 51.28 -13.12
CA ALA A 814 -28.33 51.59 -11.74
C ALA A 814 -27.69 50.38 -11.05
N LEU A 815 -28.19 49.16 -11.28
CA LEU A 815 -27.58 47.92 -10.81
C LEU A 815 -26.15 47.73 -11.34
N VAL A 816 -25.91 48.02 -12.62
CA VAL A 816 -24.55 47.98 -13.20
C VAL A 816 -23.63 48.99 -12.52
N ARG A 817 -24.11 50.21 -12.21
CA ARG A 817 -23.32 51.21 -11.48
C ARG A 817 -22.99 50.78 -10.04
N VAL A 818 -23.91 50.13 -9.33
CA VAL A 818 -23.62 49.53 -8.01
C VAL A 818 -22.50 48.50 -8.12
N ILE A 819 -22.63 47.54 -9.03
CA ILE A 819 -21.64 46.46 -9.22
C ILE A 819 -20.27 47.02 -9.63
N GLU A 820 -20.22 47.97 -10.56
CA GLU A 820 -18.97 48.63 -10.96
C GLU A 820 -18.31 49.43 -9.84
N SER A 821 -19.08 50.15 -9.04
CA SER A 821 -18.56 50.94 -7.90
C SER A 821 -17.96 50.00 -6.85
N GLU A 822 -18.69 48.94 -6.53
CA GLU A 822 -18.29 47.99 -5.49
C GLU A 822 -17.09 47.12 -5.92
N LEU A 823 -17.01 46.73 -7.20
CA LEU A 823 -15.80 46.10 -7.74
C LEU A 823 -14.57 47.02 -7.65
N LYS A 824 -14.71 48.33 -7.86
CA LYS A 824 -13.60 49.31 -7.68
C LYS A 824 -13.17 49.40 -6.21
N ARG A 825 -14.11 49.38 -5.26
CA ARG A 825 -13.84 49.30 -3.81
C ARG A 825 -13.10 48.01 -3.45
N VAL A 826 -13.57 46.86 -3.94
CA VAL A 826 -12.94 45.55 -3.74
C VAL A 826 -11.51 45.51 -4.31
N GLU A 827 -11.29 46.01 -5.54
CA GLU A 827 -9.92 46.11 -6.09
C GLU A 827 -9.00 46.99 -5.21
N GLN A 828 -9.52 48.06 -4.58
CA GLN A 828 -8.74 48.88 -3.65
C GLN A 828 -8.40 48.14 -2.34
N VAL A 829 -9.33 47.35 -1.80
CA VAL A 829 -9.07 46.48 -0.64
C VAL A 829 -7.98 45.45 -0.97
N VAL A 830 -8.07 44.77 -2.12
CA VAL A 830 -7.06 43.79 -2.57
C VAL A 830 -5.68 44.42 -2.75
N ARG A 831 -5.58 45.65 -3.28
CA ARG A 831 -4.30 46.39 -3.37
C ARG A 831 -3.65 46.66 -2.00
N SER A 832 -4.43 46.69 -0.92
CA SER A 832 -3.94 46.87 0.45
C SER A 832 -3.70 45.57 1.23
N LEU A 833 -4.11 44.41 0.69
CA LEU A 833 -4.24 43.15 1.43
C LEU A 833 -2.94 42.68 2.08
N HIS A 834 -1.80 42.76 1.36
CA HIS A 834 -0.48 42.40 1.88
C HIS A 834 -0.04 43.25 3.11
N SER A 835 -0.61 44.44 3.31
CA SER A 835 -0.32 45.31 4.47
C SER A 835 -1.22 45.09 5.67
N LYS A 836 -2.30 44.31 5.48
CA LYS A 836 -3.28 43.94 6.52
C LYS A 836 -3.01 42.54 7.08
N LEU A 837 -2.60 41.60 6.24
CA LEU A 837 -2.28 40.23 6.66
C LEU A 837 -1.01 40.19 7.54
N PRO A 838 -0.97 39.36 8.60
CA PRO A 838 -2.05 38.48 9.07
C PRO A 838 -3.01 39.12 10.09
N MET A 839 -2.84 40.39 10.47
CA MET A 839 -3.65 41.07 11.51
C MET A 839 -5.14 41.06 11.18
N GLU A 840 -5.48 41.48 9.96
CA GLU A 840 -6.82 41.43 9.40
C GLU A 840 -6.79 40.62 8.10
N ASP A 841 -7.79 39.76 7.89
CA ASP A 841 -8.01 39.08 6.61
C ASP A 841 -9.37 39.46 5.98
N PRO A 842 -9.43 40.56 5.20
CA PRO A 842 -10.64 40.98 4.49
C PRO A 842 -11.22 39.93 3.54
N ARG A 843 -10.44 38.92 3.11
CA ARG A 843 -10.95 37.83 2.25
C ARG A 843 -12.06 37.05 2.95
N LEU A 844 -12.06 36.98 4.28
CA LEU A 844 -13.09 36.29 5.08
C LEU A 844 -14.43 37.05 5.16
N GLN A 845 -14.42 38.36 4.93
CA GLN A 845 -15.59 39.23 5.07
C GLN A 845 -16.38 39.34 3.76
N HIS A 846 -15.69 39.36 2.62
CA HIS A 846 -16.32 39.60 1.32
C HIS A 846 -15.83 38.61 0.25
N PRO A 847 -16.70 37.76 -0.34
CA PRO A 847 -16.30 36.70 -1.27
C PRO A 847 -15.49 37.22 -2.47
N VAL A 848 -15.92 38.35 -3.06
CA VAL A 848 -15.23 38.90 -4.25
C VAL A 848 -13.83 39.46 -3.93
N VAL A 849 -13.49 39.73 -2.66
CA VAL A 849 -12.11 40.07 -2.26
C VAL A 849 -11.21 38.84 -2.41
N TYR A 850 -11.65 37.65 -1.96
CA TYR A 850 -10.93 36.40 -2.20
C TYR A 850 -10.80 36.11 -3.70
N LEU A 851 -11.90 36.15 -4.46
CA LEU A 851 -11.88 35.89 -5.91
C LEU A 851 -10.93 36.84 -6.67
N THR A 852 -10.97 38.13 -6.35
CA THR A 852 -10.13 39.15 -7.01
C THR A 852 -8.65 38.97 -6.65
N ALA A 853 -8.33 38.62 -5.40
CA ALA A 853 -6.97 38.29 -4.98
C ALA A 853 -6.44 37.02 -5.68
N CYS A 854 -7.31 36.00 -5.82
CA CYS A 854 -7.06 34.76 -6.56
C CYS A 854 -7.17 34.90 -8.10
N ARG A 855 -7.27 36.12 -8.63
CA ARG A 855 -7.28 36.45 -10.06
C ARG A 855 -8.41 35.78 -10.88
N ALA A 856 -9.59 35.63 -10.30
CA ALA A 856 -10.78 35.18 -11.02
C ALA A 856 -11.13 36.13 -12.20
N ASP A 857 -11.82 35.61 -13.22
CA ASP A 857 -12.33 36.43 -14.33
C ASP A 857 -13.27 37.53 -13.79
N LYS A 858 -13.15 38.74 -14.34
CA LYS A 858 -14.07 39.87 -14.07
C LYS A 858 -15.52 39.49 -14.36
N ARG A 859 -15.79 38.58 -15.30
CA ARG A 859 -17.13 38.01 -15.54
C ARG A 859 -17.69 37.30 -14.31
N VAL A 860 -16.90 36.42 -13.70
CA VAL A 860 -17.28 35.69 -12.48
C VAL A 860 -17.43 36.65 -11.29
N CYS A 861 -16.52 37.62 -11.15
CA CYS A 861 -16.61 38.63 -10.09
C CYS A 861 -17.86 39.51 -10.21
N HIS A 862 -18.22 39.93 -11.43
CA HIS A 862 -19.46 40.67 -11.71
C HIS A 862 -20.71 39.81 -11.48
N ARG A 863 -20.66 38.52 -11.83
CA ARG A 863 -21.74 37.55 -11.56
C ARG A 863 -21.97 37.42 -10.05
N ILE A 864 -20.95 37.10 -9.28
CA ILE A 864 -21.11 36.90 -7.82
C ILE A 864 -21.50 38.20 -7.12
N MET A 865 -21.07 39.38 -7.60
CA MET A 865 -21.58 40.66 -7.11
C MET A 865 -23.08 40.85 -7.39
N CYS A 866 -23.57 40.39 -8.55
CA CYS A 866 -25.00 40.39 -8.87
C CYS A 866 -25.79 39.43 -7.95
N GLU A 867 -25.25 38.24 -7.68
CA GLU A 867 -25.82 37.28 -6.72
C GLU A 867 -25.88 37.86 -5.28
N GLN A 868 -24.83 38.57 -4.84
CA GLN A 868 -24.81 39.26 -3.55
C GLN A 868 -25.97 40.27 -3.44
N VAL A 869 -26.25 41.05 -4.48
CA VAL A 869 -27.40 41.98 -4.52
C VAL A 869 -28.73 41.22 -4.57
N ALA A 870 -28.84 40.14 -5.36
CA ALA A 870 -30.06 39.34 -5.49
C ALA A 870 -30.49 38.69 -4.16
N TYR A 871 -29.54 38.18 -3.38
CA TYR A 871 -29.80 37.48 -2.11
C TYR A 871 -29.69 38.39 -0.86
N CYS A 872 -29.43 39.69 -1.00
CA CYS A 872 -29.36 40.60 0.14
C CYS A 872 -30.74 40.82 0.79
N GLY A 873 -30.87 40.48 2.07
CA GLY A 873 -32.12 40.61 2.85
C GLY A 873 -32.47 42.03 3.28
N LEU A 874 -31.52 42.98 3.28
CA LEU A 874 -31.77 44.36 3.71
C LEU A 874 -32.43 45.23 2.64
N LEU A 875 -32.48 44.78 1.38
CA LEU A 875 -33.00 45.54 0.25
C LEU A 875 -34.54 45.44 0.08
N ASP A 876 -35.23 44.73 0.98
CA ASP A 876 -36.69 44.56 0.94
C ASP A 876 -37.48 45.75 1.56
N THR A 877 -36.78 46.84 1.90
CA THR A 877 -37.27 47.99 2.69
C THR A 877 -38.08 49.02 1.90
N GLU A 878 -37.52 49.60 0.82
CA GLU A 878 -38.28 50.46 -0.12
C GLU A 878 -38.46 49.80 -1.49
N GLU A 879 -39.44 50.30 -2.25
CA GLU A 879 -39.71 49.89 -3.63
C GLU A 879 -38.50 50.05 -4.57
N ARG A 880 -37.65 51.07 -4.35
CA ARG A 880 -36.42 51.33 -5.13
C ARG A 880 -35.35 50.25 -4.91
N TYR A 881 -35.06 49.95 -3.64
CA TYR A 881 -34.12 48.88 -3.25
C TYR A 881 -34.61 47.50 -3.74
N LYS A 882 -35.92 47.26 -3.61
CA LYS A 882 -36.58 46.04 -4.08
C LYS A 882 -36.57 45.90 -5.61
N ALA A 883 -36.66 46.99 -6.36
CA ALA A 883 -36.55 46.98 -7.83
C ALA A 883 -35.15 46.54 -8.31
N LEU A 884 -34.08 47.00 -7.63
CA LEU A 884 -32.71 46.56 -7.91
C LEU A 884 -32.52 45.07 -7.59
N LYS A 885 -32.93 44.62 -6.40
CA LYS A 885 -32.86 43.21 -5.98
C LYS A 885 -33.61 42.27 -6.95
N ASN A 886 -34.84 42.62 -7.32
CA ASN A 886 -35.63 41.84 -8.28
C ASN A 886 -35.01 41.78 -9.68
N THR A 887 -34.19 42.79 -10.05
CA THR A 887 -33.52 42.86 -11.35
C THR A 887 -32.23 42.04 -11.35
N ALA A 888 -31.46 42.09 -10.25
CA ALA A 888 -30.33 41.19 -10.04
C ALA A 888 -30.77 39.72 -10.07
N LEU A 889 -31.87 39.39 -9.37
CA LEU A 889 -32.48 38.06 -9.39
C LEU A 889 -32.99 37.65 -10.79
N ARG A 890 -33.47 38.59 -11.61
CA ARG A 890 -33.87 38.31 -13.00
C ARG A 890 -32.67 37.98 -13.87
N ILE A 891 -31.58 38.76 -13.78
CA ILE A 891 -30.35 38.54 -14.54
C ILE A 891 -29.72 37.19 -14.17
N ASP A 892 -29.66 36.88 -12.86
CA ASP A 892 -29.19 35.61 -12.34
C ASP A 892 -29.93 34.41 -12.98
N ASN A 893 -31.27 34.42 -12.92
CA ASN A 893 -32.12 33.35 -13.49
C ASN A 893 -32.03 33.23 -15.03
N MET A 894 -31.84 34.35 -15.75
CA MET A 894 -31.79 34.39 -17.22
C MET A 894 -30.45 33.95 -17.82
N SER A 895 -29.44 33.64 -17.00
CA SER A 895 -28.07 33.41 -17.46
C SER A 895 -27.81 32.00 -18.02
N ASP A 896 -26.79 31.88 -18.88
CA ASP A 896 -26.35 30.59 -19.42
C ASP A 896 -25.92 29.59 -18.34
N LYS A 897 -25.94 28.29 -18.69
CA LYS A 897 -25.51 27.22 -17.78
C LYS A 897 -24.02 27.34 -17.44
N SER A 898 -23.18 27.60 -18.43
CA SER A 898 -21.72 27.71 -18.27
C SER A 898 -21.31 28.76 -17.22
N ASP A 899 -21.94 29.94 -17.23
CA ASP A 899 -21.64 31.01 -16.28
C ASP A 899 -22.10 30.66 -14.86
N ARG A 900 -23.19 29.91 -14.71
CA ARG A 900 -23.67 29.40 -13.42
C ARG A 900 -22.77 28.29 -12.87
N ASP A 901 -22.36 27.35 -13.71
CA ASP A 901 -21.44 26.27 -13.36
C ASP A 901 -20.06 26.87 -12.92
N GLN A 902 -19.58 27.92 -13.60
CA GLN A 902 -18.37 28.65 -13.17
C GLN A 902 -18.55 29.44 -11.87
N SER A 903 -19.68 30.14 -11.67
CA SER A 903 -19.98 30.85 -10.42
C SER A 903 -19.97 29.88 -9.22
N LEU A 904 -20.63 28.74 -9.37
CA LEU A 904 -20.71 27.70 -8.34
C LEU A 904 -19.31 27.13 -7.98
N LEU A 905 -18.47 26.85 -8.99
CA LEU A 905 -17.09 26.38 -8.77
C LEU A 905 -16.24 27.39 -7.98
N TRP A 906 -16.42 28.69 -8.21
CA TRP A 906 -15.70 29.72 -7.45
C TRP A 906 -16.25 29.91 -6.03
N HIS A 907 -17.56 29.72 -5.82
CA HIS A 907 -18.13 29.62 -4.47
C HIS A 907 -17.58 28.45 -3.68
N GLU A 908 -17.44 27.26 -4.28
CA GLU A 908 -16.80 26.12 -3.62
C GLU A 908 -15.34 26.41 -3.25
N LYS A 909 -14.59 27.07 -4.14
CA LYS A 909 -13.19 27.47 -3.89
C LYS A 909 -13.08 28.43 -2.71
N TYR A 910 -14.04 29.34 -2.55
CA TYR A 910 -14.12 30.25 -1.41
C TYR A 910 -14.52 29.54 -0.10
N ASP A 911 -15.47 28.59 -0.14
CA ASP A 911 -15.83 27.76 1.01
C ASP A 911 -14.65 26.89 1.50
N LYS A 912 -13.89 26.30 0.57
CA LYS A 912 -12.64 25.55 0.85
C LYS A 912 -11.62 26.43 1.58
N PHE A 913 -11.44 27.69 1.15
CA PHE A 913 -10.60 28.67 1.86
C PHE A 913 -11.14 29.00 3.27
N ARG A 914 -12.44 29.26 3.44
CA ARG A 914 -13.03 29.54 4.76
C ARG A 914 -12.89 28.36 5.72
N LYS A 915 -13.07 27.13 5.26
CA LYS A 915 -12.86 25.90 6.06
C LYS A 915 -11.39 25.74 6.48
N LEU A 916 -10.44 26.04 5.60
CA LEU A 916 -9.01 26.08 5.93
C LEU A 916 -8.70 27.09 7.06
N VAL A 917 -9.24 28.31 6.98
CA VAL A 917 -9.02 29.33 8.02
C VAL A 917 -9.72 28.96 9.34
N TYR A 918 -10.90 28.33 9.28
CA TYR A 918 -11.57 27.79 10.47
C TYR A 918 -10.72 26.72 11.17
N TRP A 919 -10.15 25.77 10.42
CA TRP A 919 -9.22 24.79 10.98
C TRP A 919 -8.01 25.46 11.64
N PHE A 920 -7.43 26.49 11.02
CA PHE A 920 -6.32 27.25 11.61
C PHE A 920 -6.70 27.93 12.93
N VAL A 921 -7.89 28.55 12.99
CA VAL A 921 -8.44 29.13 14.22
C VAL A 921 -8.55 28.07 15.32
N GLN A 922 -9.14 26.89 15.05
CA GLN A 922 -9.27 25.84 16.07
C GLN A 922 -7.91 25.21 16.44
N GLY A 923 -7.00 25.02 15.49
CA GLY A 923 -5.65 24.50 15.73
C GLY A 923 -4.82 25.40 16.66
N VAL A 924 -4.80 26.71 16.41
CA VAL A 924 -4.10 27.67 17.29
C VAL A 924 -4.80 27.81 18.65
N ARG A 925 -6.13 27.73 18.71
CA ARG A 925 -6.85 27.67 19.98
C ARG A 925 -6.46 26.45 20.81
N TYR A 926 -6.51 25.24 20.24
CA TYR A 926 -6.08 24.04 20.97
C TYR A 926 -4.60 24.06 21.34
N TYR A 927 -3.74 24.69 20.54
CA TYR A 927 -2.33 24.90 20.88
C TYR A 927 -2.17 25.84 22.10
N ASN A 928 -2.94 26.93 22.17
CA ASN A 928 -2.96 27.85 23.31
C ASN A 928 -3.62 27.24 24.56
N GLU A 929 -4.57 26.31 24.39
CA GLU A 929 -5.20 25.50 25.44
C GLU A 929 -4.30 24.30 25.87
N GLU A 930 -3.03 24.25 25.43
CA GLU A 930 -2.04 23.17 25.61
C GLU A 930 -2.49 21.76 25.16
N ASN A 931 -3.58 21.68 24.39
CA ASN A 931 -4.09 20.44 23.82
C ASN A 931 -3.39 20.11 22.49
N TYR A 932 -2.08 19.89 22.58
CA TYR A 932 -1.19 19.67 21.42
C TYR A 932 -1.60 18.47 20.55
N GLU A 933 -2.30 17.49 21.13
CA GLU A 933 -2.83 16.30 20.45
C GLU A 933 -3.99 16.66 19.51
N LYS A 934 -4.99 17.43 19.98
CA LYS A 934 -6.03 17.97 19.10
C LYS A 934 -5.50 19.03 18.14
N ALA A 935 -4.59 19.89 18.58
CA ALA A 935 -4.00 20.92 17.74
C ALA A 935 -3.25 20.32 16.53
N MET A 936 -2.54 19.20 16.73
CA MET A 936 -1.77 18.54 15.66
C MET A 936 -2.66 18.03 14.52
N SER A 937 -3.81 17.40 14.82
CA SER A 937 -4.70 16.90 13.75
C SER A 937 -5.22 18.04 12.87
N TYR A 938 -5.48 19.22 13.42
CA TYR A 938 -5.75 20.42 12.62
C TYR A 938 -4.54 20.84 11.78
N PHE A 939 -3.34 20.98 12.37
CA PHE A 939 -2.15 21.45 11.63
C PHE A 939 -1.71 20.54 10.47
N LEU A 940 -1.96 19.23 10.57
CA LEU A 940 -1.80 18.30 9.44
C LEU A 940 -2.71 18.68 8.26
N HIS A 941 -4.02 18.80 8.49
CA HIS A 941 -4.99 19.15 7.45
C HIS A 941 -4.78 20.57 6.90
N ILE A 942 -4.48 21.53 7.78
CA ILE A 942 -4.17 22.91 7.38
C ILE A 942 -2.97 22.91 6.44
N TYR A 943 -1.89 22.18 6.75
CA TYR A 943 -0.71 22.14 5.90
C TYR A 943 -1.04 21.59 4.50
N GLU A 944 -1.70 20.43 4.42
CA GLU A 944 -2.02 19.78 3.15
C GLU A 944 -2.97 20.63 2.28
N HIS A 945 -4.07 21.12 2.85
CA HIS A 945 -5.03 21.95 2.13
C HIS A 945 -4.47 23.33 1.76
N ASN A 946 -3.61 23.91 2.60
CA ASN A 946 -2.96 25.19 2.28
C ASN A 946 -1.94 25.03 1.15
N GLN A 947 -1.13 23.96 1.09
CA GLN A 947 -0.25 23.76 -0.08
C GLN A 947 -1.05 23.67 -1.38
N LYS A 948 -2.21 22.98 -1.39
CA LYS A 948 -3.09 22.87 -2.57
C LYS A 948 -3.58 24.25 -3.03
N LEU A 949 -4.18 25.06 -2.15
CA LEU A 949 -4.66 26.40 -2.52
C LEU A 949 -3.52 27.36 -2.91
N LEU A 950 -2.37 27.30 -2.23
CA LEU A 950 -1.19 28.10 -2.59
C LEU A 950 -0.58 27.69 -3.93
N SER A 951 -0.70 26.42 -4.33
CA SER A 951 -0.26 25.94 -5.65
C SER A 951 -1.22 26.32 -6.79
N GLU A 952 -2.52 26.44 -6.50
CA GLU A 952 -3.55 26.78 -7.50
C GLU A 952 -3.65 28.29 -7.75
N PHE A 953 -3.57 29.13 -6.70
CA PHE A 953 -3.79 30.59 -6.80
C PHE A 953 -2.59 31.46 -6.39
N GLY A 954 -1.47 30.86 -5.98
CA GLY A 954 -0.32 31.59 -5.44
C GLY A 954 -0.53 32.06 -3.99
N PRO A 955 0.26 33.03 -3.50
CA PRO A 955 0.28 33.41 -2.07
C PRO A 955 -1.08 33.85 -1.51
N GLU A 956 -1.91 34.51 -2.33
CA GLU A 956 -3.21 35.02 -1.92
C GLU A 956 -4.32 33.94 -1.86
N GLY A 957 -4.04 32.72 -2.31
CA GLY A 957 -4.97 31.59 -2.26
C GLY A 957 -5.22 31.02 -0.87
N GLY A 958 -4.36 31.30 0.10
CA GLY A 958 -4.37 30.61 1.38
C GLY A 958 -3.87 31.42 2.57
N LEU A 959 -3.43 30.70 3.60
CA LEU A 959 -2.77 31.25 4.78
C LEU A 959 -1.26 31.37 4.54
N SER A 960 -0.61 32.33 5.21
CA SER A 960 0.84 32.51 5.16
C SER A 960 1.57 31.18 5.42
N LYS A 961 2.35 30.71 4.43
CA LYS A 961 3.11 29.45 4.52
C LYS A 961 4.04 29.44 5.72
N LYS A 962 4.68 30.57 6.04
CA LYS A 962 5.53 30.70 7.23
C LYS A 962 4.74 30.48 8.53
N LEU A 963 3.58 31.13 8.67
CA LEU A 963 2.73 31.05 9.86
C LEU A 963 2.20 29.62 10.11
N VAL A 964 1.77 28.94 9.05
CA VAL A 964 1.33 27.53 9.13
C VAL A 964 2.50 26.60 9.47
N SER A 965 3.67 26.76 8.83
CA SER A 965 4.86 25.94 9.15
C SER A 965 5.37 26.15 10.58
N TYR A 966 5.38 27.40 11.08
CA TYR A 966 5.75 27.72 12.47
C TYR A 966 4.85 26.98 13.46
N TYR A 967 3.53 27.14 13.36
CA TYR A 967 2.60 26.48 14.28
C TYR A 967 2.65 24.94 14.18
N ARG A 968 2.77 24.38 12.97
CA ARG A 968 2.99 22.94 12.76
C ARG A 968 4.24 22.45 13.52
N ARG A 969 5.40 23.08 13.31
CA ARG A 969 6.67 22.73 13.99
C ARG A 969 6.57 22.86 15.51
N HIS A 970 6.05 23.97 16.01
CA HIS A 970 5.97 24.23 17.44
C HIS A 970 4.98 23.27 18.13
N CYS A 971 3.85 22.96 17.48
CA CYS A 971 2.93 21.92 17.95
C CYS A 971 3.59 20.53 17.94
N MET A 972 4.37 20.19 16.90
CA MET A 972 5.11 18.93 16.81
C MET A 972 6.11 18.78 17.95
N LEU A 973 6.93 19.80 18.21
CA LEU A 973 7.92 19.78 19.29
C LEU A 973 7.27 19.74 20.68
N LYS A 974 6.13 20.42 20.88
CA LYS A 974 5.36 20.36 22.14
C LYS A 974 4.72 18.98 22.35
N LEU A 975 4.04 18.44 21.33
CA LEU A 975 3.45 17.09 21.36
C LEU A 975 4.52 16.02 21.63
N ASN A 976 5.67 16.10 20.95
CA ASN A 976 6.80 15.22 21.16
C ASN A 976 7.30 15.22 22.62
N ASN A 977 7.44 16.41 23.22
CA ASN A 977 7.85 16.52 24.62
C ASN A 977 6.82 15.93 25.59
N MET A 978 5.51 16.12 25.32
CA MET A 978 4.43 15.52 26.11
C MET A 978 4.42 13.99 26.00
N MET A 979 4.59 13.44 24.79
CA MET A 979 4.60 11.99 24.57
C MET A 979 5.87 11.33 25.13
N ALA A 980 7.03 11.97 25.02
CA ALA A 980 8.26 11.49 25.65
C ALA A 980 8.13 11.42 27.18
N ALA A 981 7.48 12.40 27.82
CA ALA A 981 7.18 12.36 29.26
C ALA A 981 6.23 11.20 29.61
N ARG A 982 5.10 11.05 28.89
CA ARG A 982 4.17 9.92 29.08
C ARG A 982 4.87 8.56 28.91
N PHE A 983 5.76 8.42 27.93
CA PHE A 983 6.54 7.19 27.68
C PHE A 983 7.46 6.82 28.86
N GLN A 984 8.09 7.83 29.48
CA GLN A 984 8.93 7.64 30.65
C GLN A 984 8.09 7.23 31.87
N ASP A 985 7.00 7.96 32.16
CA ASP A 985 6.22 7.81 33.39
C ASP A 985 5.21 6.63 33.39
N GLN A 986 4.67 6.23 32.23
CA GLN A 986 3.59 5.22 32.14
C GLN A 986 4.13 3.84 31.76
N ASP A 987 3.74 2.78 32.47
CA ASP A 987 4.19 1.41 32.16
C ASP A 987 3.58 0.84 30.88
N ASP A 988 2.31 1.12 30.57
CA ASP A 988 1.79 0.86 29.23
C ASP A 988 1.95 2.07 28.32
N VAL A 989 2.76 1.89 27.28
CA VAL A 989 3.09 2.90 26.29
C VAL A 989 2.22 2.82 25.03
N THR A 990 1.18 1.96 25.01
CA THR A 990 0.32 1.74 23.83
C THR A 990 -0.30 3.04 23.31
N ASP A 991 -1.00 3.80 24.15
CA ASP A 991 -1.69 5.04 23.73
C ASP A 991 -0.69 6.12 23.30
N THR A 992 0.41 6.25 24.03
CA THR A 992 1.50 7.18 23.72
C THR A 992 2.09 6.89 22.34
N LEU A 993 2.41 5.62 22.05
CA LEU A 993 2.92 5.23 20.73
C LEU A 993 1.84 5.25 19.64
N HIS A 994 0.56 5.07 19.97
CA HIS A 994 -0.55 5.24 19.03
C HIS A 994 -0.65 6.70 18.55
N VAL A 995 -0.56 7.68 19.46
CA VAL A 995 -0.53 9.11 19.11
C VAL A 995 0.73 9.44 18.28
N MET A 996 1.90 8.91 18.64
CA MET A 996 3.11 9.11 17.83
C MET A 996 2.96 8.52 16.41
N ASN A 997 2.43 7.31 16.26
CA ASN A 997 2.22 6.69 14.94
C ASN A 997 1.15 7.41 14.10
N THR A 998 0.06 7.88 14.71
CA THR A 998 -1.10 8.46 13.99
C THR A 998 -1.03 9.98 13.76
N GLN A 999 -0.21 10.72 14.52
CA GLN A 999 -0.15 12.18 14.44
C GLN A 999 1.26 12.73 14.17
N MET A 1000 2.32 12.06 14.66
CA MET A 1000 3.69 12.53 14.44
C MET A 1000 4.27 12.02 13.11
N LEU A 1001 4.10 10.74 12.76
CA LEU A 1001 4.61 10.21 11.49
C LEU A 1001 4.05 10.93 10.24
N PRO A 1002 2.74 11.21 10.12
CA PRO A 1002 2.19 12.01 9.01
C PRO A 1002 2.75 13.43 8.93
N CYS A 1003 3.28 13.96 10.05
CA CYS A 1003 3.84 15.31 10.12
C CYS A 1003 5.30 15.35 9.65
N LEU A 1004 6.04 14.24 9.80
CA LEU A 1004 7.44 14.11 9.39
C LEU A 1004 7.59 13.89 7.88
N GLN A 1005 6.69 13.14 7.23
CA GLN A 1005 6.78 12.84 5.78
C GLN A 1005 6.77 14.12 4.89
N PRO A 1006 5.99 15.18 5.17
CA PRO A 1006 6.10 16.45 4.44
C PRO A 1006 7.30 17.32 4.86
N MET A 1007 8.06 16.92 5.89
CA MET A 1007 9.23 17.65 6.39
C MET A 1007 10.54 17.05 5.89
N THR A 1008 10.62 15.73 5.64
CA THR A 1008 11.79 15.08 4.99
C THR A 1008 12.06 15.59 3.57
N HIS A 1009 11.05 16.12 2.90
CA HIS A 1009 11.16 16.74 1.57
C HIS A 1009 11.16 18.28 1.63
N SER A 1010 11.26 18.88 2.83
CA SER A 1010 11.30 20.33 3.01
C SER A 1010 12.72 20.87 2.88
N SER A 1011 12.90 21.93 2.10
CA SER A 1011 14.18 22.66 2.03
C SER A 1011 14.42 23.62 3.22
N SER A 1012 13.51 23.66 4.19
CA SER A 1012 13.65 24.49 5.39
C SER A 1012 14.58 23.83 6.41
N GLN A 1013 15.70 24.50 6.73
CA GLN A 1013 16.61 24.09 7.80
C GLN A 1013 15.89 23.94 9.16
N GLU A 1014 14.88 24.77 9.40
CA GLU A 1014 14.08 24.74 10.62
C GLU A 1014 13.15 23.52 10.71
N ASP A 1015 12.65 23.02 9.57
CA ASP A 1015 11.93 21.74 9.51
C ASP A 1015 12.90 20.59 9.79
N MET A 1016 14.10 20.60 9.19
CA MET A 1016 15.15 19.60 9.40
C MET A 1016 15.55 19.49 10.88
N SER A 1017 15.96 20.59 11.51
CA SER A 1017 16.35 20.58 12.93
C SER A 1017 15.20 20.21 13.87
N ALA A 1018 13.95 20.51 13.52
CA ALA A 1018 12.80 20.05 14.30
C ALA A 1018 12.61 18.53 14.22
N MET A 1019 12.91 17.88 13.08
CA MET A 1019 12.92 16.41 12.97
C MET A 1019 14.09 15.77 13.72
N GLU A 1020 15.26 16.41 13.71
CA GLU A 1020 16.45 15.95 14.44
C GLU A 1020 16.20 15.93 15.95
N VAL A 1021 15.61 17.00 16.51
CA VAL A 1021 15.22 17.08 17.94
C VAL A 1021 14.18 16.01 18.32
N VAL A 1022 13.29 15.61 17.40
CA VAL A 1022 12.39 14.47 17.63
C VAL A 1022 13.20 13.17 17.68
N ARG A 1023 14.03 12.90 16.66
CA ARG A 1023 14.83 11.66 16.54
C ARG A 1023 15.80 11.48 17.71
N GLU A 1024 16.57 12.51 18.05
CA GLU A 1024 17.51 12.51 19.18
C GLU A 1024 16.79 12.14 20.50
N LYS A 1025 15.64 12.75 20.76
CA LYS A 1025 14.90 12.54 22.02
C LYS A 1025 14.33 11.12 22.17
N TRP A 1026 13.94 10.46 21.08
CA TRP A 1026 13.51 9.05 21.14
C TRP A 1026 14.70 8.06 21.11
N CYS A 1027 15.79 8.37 20.40
CA CYS A 1027 17.05 7.64 20.50
C CYS A 1027 17.60 7.63 21.94
N ALA A 1028 17.46 8.72 22.68
CA ALA A 1028 17.94 8.84 24.06
C ALA A 1028 17.31 7.82 25.04
N PHE A 1029 16.13 7.26 24.72
CA PHE A 1029 15.52 6.19 25.53
C PHE A 1029 16.20 4.82 25.33
N LEU A 1030 16.86 4.58 24.20
CA LEU A 1030 17.59 3.32 23.94
C LEU A 1030 18.83 3.15 24.85
N GLY A 1031 19.32 4.24 25.46
CA GLY A 1031 20.43 4.23 26.41
C GLY A 1031 20.01 4.24 27.89
N GLN A 1032 18.74 4.03 28.21
CA GLN A 1032 18.20 4.05 29.58
C GLN A 1032 17.78 2.66 30.06
N GLU A 1033 17.75 2.44 31.38
CA GLU A 1033 17.24 1.20 31.98
C GLU A 1033 15.72 1.13 31.85
N ILE A 1034 15.24 0.57 30.73
CA ILE A 1034 13.84 0.47 30.36
C ILE A 1034 13.40 -1.01 30.35
N GLY A 1035 12.20 -1.29 30.85
CA GLY A 1035 11.66 -2.66 30.88
C GLY A 1035 11.47 -3.25 29.48
N ALA A 1036 11.80 -4.53 29.29
CA ALA A 1036 11.89 -5.17 27.97
C ALA A 1036 10.67 -4.98 27.05
N ARG A 1037 9.44 -4.99 27.59
CA ARG A 1037 8.19 -4.74 26.83
C ARG A 1037 8.08 -3.30 26.28
N LYS A 1038 8.66 -2.32 26.97
CA LYS A 1038 8.77 -0.94 26.46
C LYS A 1038 9.85 -0.84 25.38
N ILE A 1039 10.97 -1.56 25.52
CA ILE A 1039 12.05 -1.60 24.50
C ILE A 1039 11.53 -2.21 23.18
N GLU A 1040 10.81 -3.33 23.24
CA GLU A 1040 10.22 -3.99 22.06
C GLU A 1040 9.28 -3.04 21.30
N LYS A 1041 8.34 -2.38 22.00
CA LYS A 1041 7.44 -1.37 21.42
C LYS A 1041 8.18 -0.11 20.92
N LEU A 1042 9.27 0.30 21.59
CA LEU A 1042 10.10 1.42 21.17
C LEU A 1042 10.85 1.10 19.87
N GLN A 1043 11.39 -0.10 19.71
CA GLN A 1043 12.10 -0.52 18.49
C GLN A 1043 11.18 -0.53 17.26
N ASP A 1044 9.93 -0.99 17.42
CA ASP A 1044 8.88 -0.91 16.38
C ASP A 1044 8.49 0.54 16.01
N PHE A 1045 8.55 1.49 16.95
CA PHE A 1045 8.36 2.90 16.66
C PHE A 1045 9.60 3.55 16.01
N MET A 1046 10.81 3.21 16.48
CA MET A 1046 12.06 3.80 15.99
C MET A 1046 12.32 3.48 14.52
N SER A 1047 11.97 2.28 14.04
CA SER A 1047 12.07 1.94 12.61
C SER A 1047 11.21 2.90 11.76
N LYS A 1048 9.95 3.11 12.16
CA LYS A 1048 8.97 4.01 11.51
C LYS A 1048 9.36 5.49 11.65
N LEU A 1049 10.12 5.86 12.67
CA LEU A 1049 10.63 7.24 12.87
C LEU A 1049 11.80 7.59 11.94
N PHE A 1050 12.56 6.59 11.50
CA PHE A 1050 13.60 6.75 10.48
C PHE A 1050 13.05 6.57 9.06
N ASP A 1051 12.19 5.58 8.83
CA ASP A 1051 11.56 5.29 7.54
C ASP A 1051 10.01 5.28 7.68
N PRO A 1052 9.33 6.43 7.55
CA PRO A 1052 7.89 6.56 7.80
C PRO A 1052 7.05 5.91 6.68
N PRO A 1053 5.99 5.14 7.01
CA PRO A 1053 5.20 4.45 6.00
C PRO A 1053 4.49 5.41 5.04
N SER A 1054 4.52 5.09 3.74
CA SER A 1054 4.04 5.94 2.64
C SER A 1054 2.54 6.25 2.65
N GLU A 1055 1.75 5.56 3.47
CA GLU A 1055 0.27 5.67 3.54
C GLU A 1055 -0.25 6.20 4.89
N THR A 1056 0.57 6.87 5.71
CA THR A 1056 0.12 7.42 7.00
C THR A 1056 -0.81 8.64 6.82
N ARG A 1057 -2.08 8.39 6.45
CA ARG A 1057 -3.13 9.42 6.34
C ARG A 1057 -3.40 10.07 7.71
N PRO A 1058 -3.62 11.40 7.77
CA PRO A 1058 -3.97 12.07 9.02
C PRO A 1058 -5.38 11.67 9.50
N PRO A 1059 -5.64 11.65 10.81
CA PRO A 1059 -6.93 11.23 11.37
C PRO A 1059 -8.02 12.27 11.09
N ALA A 1060 -9.13 11.82 10.49
CA ALA A 1060 -10.18 12.69 9.95
C ALA A 1060 -10.72 13.71 10.98
N LEU A 1061 -10.77 14.98 10.58
CA LEU A 1061 -11.37 16.06 11.38
C LEU A 1061 -12.91 15.99 11.39
N GLN A 1062 -13.49 16.58 12.44
CA GLN A 1062 -14.93 16.79 12.55
C GLN A 1062 -15.46 17.66 11.39
N THR A 1063 -16.60 17.25 10.81
CA THR A 1063 -17.27 17.97 9.72
C THR A 1063 -17.62 19.40 10.13
N VAL A 1064 -16.96 20.38 9.49
CA VAL A 1064 -17.19 21.82 9.73
C VAL A 1064 -18.60 22.20 9.32
N GLN A 1065 -19.35 22.76 10.27
CA GLN A 1065 -20.73 23.15 10.06
C GLN A 1065 -20.86 24.57 9.54
N MET A 1066 -21.97 24.83 8.84
CA MET A 1066 -22.29 26.16 8.32
C MET A 1066 -22.42 27.22 9.43
N GLN A 1067 -22.74 26.81 10.66
CA GLN A 1067 -22.83 27.69 11.83
C GLN A 1067 -21.44 28.10 12.34
N ASP A 1068 -20.47 27.18 12.34
CA ASP A 1068 -19.09 27.38 12.80
C ASP A 1068 -18.38 28.51 12.03
N LEU A 1069 -18.69 28.61 10.72
CA LEU A 1069 -18.11 29.58 9.79
C LEU A 1069 -18.70 31.00 9.90
N ARG A 1070 -19.74 31.21 10.72
CA ARG A 1070 -20.52 32.47 10.75
C ARG A 1070 -19.71 33.64 11.33
N ASP A 1071 -19.08 33.45 12.49
CA ASP A 1071 -18.26 34.46 13.17
C ASP A 1071 -16.76 34.34 12.84
N LEU A 1072 -16.40 33.65 11.75
CA LEU A 1072 -15.03 33.24 11.45
C LEU A 1072 -14.02 34.41 11.44
N TYR A 1073 -14.38 35.56 10.86
CA TYR A 1073 -13.49 36.73 10.88
C TYR A 1073 -13.15 37.20 12.30
N ARG A 1074 -14.15 37.28 13.20
CA ARG A 1074 -13.93 37.67 14.61
C ARG A 1074 -13.09 36.63 15.34
N GLN A 1075 -13.34 35.34 15.10
CA GLN A 1075 -12.53 34.27 15.69
C GLN A 1075 -11.07 34.31 15.19
N TYR A 1076 -10.85 34.65 13.91
CA TYR A 1076 -9.53 34.82 13.33
C TYR A 1076 -8.76 35.97 13.96
N VAL A 1077 -9.35 37.18 13.99
CA VAL A 1077 -8.71 38.37 14.60
C VAL A 1077 -8.36 38.10 16.06
N ASN A 1078 -9.30 37.57 16.87
CA ASN A 1078 -9.03 37.22 18.28
C ASN A 1078 -7.85 36.24 18.45
N VAL A 1079 -7.69 35.29 17.52
CA VAL A 1079 -6.58 34.31 17.54
C VAL A 1079 -5.26 34.94 17.13
N ILE A 1080 -5.26 35.82 16.11
CA ILE A 1080 -4.06 36.54 15.68
C ILE A 1080 -3.62 37.55 16.74
N ASP A 1081 -4.54 38.32 17.34
CA ASP A 1081 -4.25 39.21 18.46
C ASP A 1081 -3.60 38.44 19.62
N SER A 1082 -4.13 37.26 19.97
CA SER A 1082 -3.52 36.40 20.99
C SER A 1082 -2.13 35.89 20.58
N ALA A 1083 -1.89 35.67 19.28
CA ALA A 1083 -0.60 35.23 18.76
C ALA A 1083 0.45 36.36 18.78
N VAL A 1084 0.07 37.58 18.39
CA VAL A 1084 0.88 38.82 18.48
C VAL A 1084 1.26 39.11 19.92
N ASN A 1085 0.30 39.10 20.85
CA ASN A 1085 0.58 39.32 22.27
C ASN A 1085 1.51 38.26 22.90
N SER A 1086 1.64 37.08 22.28
CA SER A 1086 2.62 36.04 22.68
C SER A 1086 3.99 36.17 21.99
N GLY A 1087 4.15 37.13 21.08
CA GLY A 1087 5.31 37.27 20.21
C GLY A 1087 5.46 36.11 19.23
N SER A 1088 4.38 35.42 18.85
CA SER A 1088 4.44 34.23 17.97
C SER A 1088 4.30 34.56 16.49
N VAL A 1089 3.63 35.67 16.14
CA VAL A 1089 3.48 36.09 14.73
C VAL A 1089 4.80 36.68 14.22
N GLU A 1090 5.46 37.46 15.05
CA GLU A 1090 6.76 38.08 14.82
C GLU A 1090 7.78 36.99 14.52
N LYS A 1091 7.96 36.03 15.45
CA LYS A 1091 8.84 34.87 15.26
C LYS A 1091 8.50 34.09 13.98
N ALA A 1092 7.21 33.82 13.74
CA ALA A 1092 6.77 33.09 12.55
C ALA A 1092 7.07 33.84 11.23
N LEU A 1093 7.14 35.17 11.23
CA LEU A 1093 7.45 35.97 10.04
C LEU A 1093 8.96 36.24 9.89
N GLU A 1094 9.70 36.32 11.00
CA GLU A 1094 11.16 36.50 11.07
C GLU A 1094 11.94 35.25 10.64
N CYS A 1095 11.44 34.03 10.89
CA CYS A 1095 11.95 32.77 10.35
C CYS A 1095 12.27 32.90 8.85
N GLN A 1096 13.53 32.74 8.41
CA GLN A 1096 13.96 32.94 7.01
C GLN A 1096 13.73 31.69 6.13
#